data_AF-A0A8H3DQL6-F1
#
_entry.id   AF-A0A8H3DQL6-F1
#
_cell.length_a   1.000
_cell.length_b   1.000
_cell.length_c   1.000
_cell.angle_alpha   90.00
_cell.angle_beta   90.00
_cell.angle_gamma   90.00
#
_symmetry.space_group_name_H-M   'P 1'
#
loop_
_entity.id
_entity.type
_entity.pdbx_description
1 polymer ?
#
loop_
_entity_poly.entity_id
_entity_poly.type
_entity_poly.pdbx_seq_one_letter_code
_entity_poly.pdbx_strand_id
1 'polypeptide(L)'
;MLASEYIWTIAIYSSTLSESKERIECFARDNLLRKINLRQSILLIEGCCETPSTYPAVDSYFTMSLTPRQSRSSESKSKYPEKVQPIATSIVPVNAENDADARKLVDMGYQPQLRRNFSIWSILGVGFSVTNSWWGISAGLVAGVNSGGPVLIIYGIILIAIVSTAVGISLAELASAMPNSGGQYYWTSQLASRNYAPILSFLTGAMGWAGAVFTSASVCLSLGSSLVGMYVLGHPEIVIQPWMIFVAYQLINLFAFALNCSGRLLPKISTLSLYISLISCFIITIAVPAASRTKQSAKFVFATFSNETGWENNVIAFIVGLINPNWSFACLDVSTHLAEEIRQPEKYIPLSILATVGIGLVSSLGYSIAVFFSMTDLEGITGTATGVPILELYHQATRSVAGAIILQLLIVLTGLGCLTACHTWQARLAWSFARDRGLPGSRYWAVVHPNLGVPLNAHIMSCIWVAVLGCLYIASTTAFNSMVTGCLIFLYISYSIPIGCLLVRGRNSVQPGPFWLGKIGLFANIILLCWTLFTLVFYNLPFVMPVEAGNMNYVCAVIGIYALYLLAYWVARGHRTFRIQGGESEGGKTIVNRQPHPPFGFFTHLRPSRSNRLLQAFTLSFTQTHSLLYLCIPSIRSKMKSFTSIIVFSAALVGFAAAKPAVETRDSCNSNQFWYAKLGCCLDHGGPQTPPTPPRSRDCPKDNWYWNTKQGCCTPRHENPPEPSCKLLILMRTCTIAVVALP
;
A
#
# COMPACT_ATOMS: atom_id res chain seq x y z
N MET A 1 6.51 5.39 38.84
CA MET A 1 5.81 4.14 38.44
C MET A 1 6.18 3.80 37.01
N LEU A 2 7.45 3.48 36.83
CA LEU A 2 8.14 3.12 35.60
C LEU A 2 8.99 1.92 36.01
N ALA A 3 8.58 0.70 35.64
CA ALA A 3 9.36 -0.56 35.64
C ALA A 3 8.43 -1.78 35.71
N SER A 4 7.78 -2.12 34.60
CA SER A 4 7.39 -3.49 34.22
C SER A 4 6.97 -3.40 32.74
N GLU A 5 7.09 -4.49 31.97
CA GLU A 5 6.88 -4.56 30.49
C GLU A 5 8.14 -4.39 29.62
N TYR A 6 9.29 -4.94 30.04
CA TYR A 6 10.47 -5.19 29.17
C TYR A 6 11.05 -6.61 29.34
N ILE A 7 10.22 -7.63 29.64
CA ILE A 7 10.66 -9.02 29.88
C ILE A 7 9.76 -10.05 29.16
N TRP A 8 9.44 -9.84 27.87
CA TRP A 8 8.80 -10.89 27.06
C TRP A 8 9.51 -11.23 25.75
N THR A 9 10.60 -10.54 25.41
CA THR A 9 11.35 -10.78 24.15
C THR A 9 12.62 -11.62 24.34
N ILE A 10 12.99 -11.99 25.57
CA ILE A 10 14.19 -12.82 25.87
C ILE A 10 13.83 -14.29 26.16
N ALA A 11 12.55 -14.62 26.38
CA ALA A 11 12.13 -15.97 26.76
C ALA A 11 11.93 -16.97 25.59
N ILE A 12 11.98 -16.52 24.33
CA ILE A 12 11.81 -17.40 23.15
C ILE A 12 13.15 -17.75 22.47
N TYR A 13 14.25 -17.10 22.86
CA TYR A 13 15.60 -17.40 22.34
C TYR A 13 16.35 -18.49 23.15
N SER A 14 15.72 -19.06 24.18
CA SER A 14 16.36 -20.02 25.11
C SER A 14 15.84 -21.47 25.00
N SER A 15 14.94 -21.78 24.07
CA SER A 15 14.33 -23.11 23.96
C SER A 15 14.81 -23.96 22.77
N THR A 16 15.83 -23.52 22.02
CA THR A 16 16.39 -24.25 20.86
C THR A 16 17.88 -24.58 20.98
N LEU A 17 18.41 -24.67 22.22
CA LEU A 17 19.79 -25.06 22.50
C LEU A 17 19.89 -26.16 23.57
N SER A 18 18.95 -27.12 23.56
CA SER A 18 19.01 -28.32 24.41
C SER A 18 19.25 -29.63 23.66
N GLU A 19 19.88 -29.59 22.48
CA GLU A 19 20.30 -30.79 21.75
C GLU A 19 21.65 -30.57 21.03
N SER A 20 22.70 -30.26 21.80
CA SER A 20 24.09 -30.49 21.37
C SER A 20 25.05 -30.32 22.55
N LYS A 21 24.82 -31.08 23.63
CA LYS A 21 25.68 -31.10 24.83
C LYS A 21 26.60 -32.34 24.89
N GLU A 22 27.09 -32.79 23.73
CA GLU A 22 28.14 -33.81 23.62
C GLU A 22 29.02 -33.56 22.38
N ARG A 23 29.80 -32.48 22.42
CA ARG A 23 31.12 -32.32 21.79
C ARG A 23 31.57 -30.89 22.03
N ILE A 24 32.84 -30.72 22.42
CA ILE A 24 33.52 -29.47 22.84
C ILE A 24 33.60 -29.32 24.37
N GLU A 25 34.16 -30.35 25.02
CA GLU A 25 34.78 -30.27 26.36
C GLU A 25 36.32 -30.46 26.30
N CYS A 26 36.95 -30.30 25.13
CA CYS A 26 38.42 -30.37 25.00
C CYS A 26 38.97 -29.11 24.32
N PHE A 27 39.09 -27.99 25.03
CA PHE A 27 40.18 -27.03 24.74
C PHE A 27 40.44 -25.90 25.76
N ALA A 28 39.62 -25.66 26.79
CA ALA A 28 39.81 -24.50 27.67
C ALA A 28 40.13 -24.88 29.12
N ARG A 29 41.18 -25.70 29.27
CA ARG A 29 41.90 -25.88 30.54
C ARG A 29 43.30 -25.30 30.33
N ASP A 30 43.40 -23.97 30.34
CA ASP A 30 44.63 -23.26 30.68
C ASP A 30 44.31 -21.78 30.97
N ASN A 31 44.84 -21.27 32.07
CA ASN A 31 44.79 -19.88 32.55
C ASN A 31 43.55 -19.42 33.32
N LEU A 32 43.21 -20.20 34.35
CA LEU A 32 42.87 -19.63 35.65
C LEU A 32 44.20 -19.20 36.32
N LEU A 33 44.35 -17.93 36.74
CA LEU A 33 45.20 -17.42 37.85
C LEU A 33 45.86 -16.05 37.54
N ARG A 34 45.17 -14.97 37.88
CA ARG A 34 45.69 -13.72 38.51
C ARG A 34 44.49 -12.81 38.78
N LYS A 35 43.87 -12.95 39.96
CA LYS A 35 43.97 -12.05 41.14
C LYS A 35 43.38 -10.65 40.91
N ILE A 36 42.62 -10.00 41.79
CA ILE A 36 42.01 -10.23 43.12
C ILE A 36 41.15 -8.96 43.39
N ASN A 37 40.07 -9.11 44.17
CA ASN A 37 39.22 -8.05 44.75
C ASN A 37 39.97 -6.93 45.52
N LEU A 38 39.42 -5.70 45.62
CA LEU A 38 38.99 -5.05 46.90
C LEU A 38 38.52 -3.56 46.79
N ARG A 39 37.37 -3.28 47.45
CA ARG A 39 36.93 -2.13 48.30
C ARG A 39 36.83 -0.64 47.84
N GLN A 40 35.59 -0.16 47.86
CA GLN A 40 34.94 0.90 48.69
C GLN A 40 35.71 2.07 49.39
N SER A 41 35.25 3.31 49.07
CA SER A 41 34.83 4.47 49.92
C SER A 41 35.84 5.50 50.52
N ILE A 42 35.42 6.80 50.50
CA ILE A 42 35.63 7.94 51.46
C ILE A 42 36.46 9.20 51.02
N LEU A 43 35.74 10.34 50.94
CA LEU A 43 35.96 11.77 51.37
C LEU A 43 37.28 12.58 51.17
N LEU A 44 37.10 13.73 50.46
CA LEU A 44 37.42 15.17 50.77
C LEU A 44 38.86 15.73 51.06
N ILE A 45 39.15 16.83 50.33
CA ILE A 45 39.81 18.14 50.68
C ILE A 45 41.25 18.46 50.19
N GLU A 46 41.37 19.70 49.63
CA GLU A 46 42.53 20.61 49.32
C GLU A 46 43.52 20.22 48.20
N GLY A 47 44.02 21.10 47.32
CA GLY A 47 43.93 22.56 47.11
C GLY A 47 45.12 23.06 46.24
N CYS A 48 44.93 24.16 45.49
CA CYS A 48 45.93 25.09 44.89
C CYS A 48 46.51 24.88 43.45
N CYS A 49 46.13 25.80 42.55
CA CYS A 49 46.98 26.73 41.76
C CYS A 49 46.06 27.68 40.93
N GLU A 50 45.82 28.92 41.40
CA GLU A 50 46.44 30.19 40.95
C GLU A 50 45.70 30.96 39.81
N THR A 51 45.21 32.16 40.18
CA THR A 51 44.72 33.33 39.39
C THR A 51 45.90 34.32 39.14
N PRO A 52 45.87 35.47 38.38
CA PRO A 52 44.82 36.51 38.41
C PRO A 52 44.65 37.52 37.22
N SER A 53 43.78 38.52 37.48
CA SER A 53 43.55 39.86 36.86
C SER A 53 42.41 39.96 35.83
N THR A 54 41.47 40.92 35.84
CA THR A 54 41.24 42.18 36.60
C THR A 54 39.80 42.70 36.34
N TYR A 55 39.18 43.39 37.31
CA TYR A 55 37.96 44.24 37.23
C TYR A 55 38.38 45.75 37.12
N PRO A 56 37.53 46.82 36.94
CA PRO A 56 36.16 47.01 37.49
C PRO A 56 35.14 47.90 36.69
N ALA A 57 34.04 48.21 37.41
CA ALA A 57 32.73 48.83 37.13
C ALA A 57 32.65 50.31 36.63
N VAL A 58 31.45 50.74 36.17
CA VAL A 58 30.89 52.11 36.32
C VAL A 58 29.34 52.10 36.39
N ASP A 59 28.78 52.90 37.30
CA ASP A 59 27.37 53.17 37.65
C ASP A 59 26.67 54.32 36.84
N SER A 60 25.34 54.44 37.07
CA SER A 60 24.51 55.67 37.18
C SER A 60 23.70 56.20 35.97
N TYR A 61 22.36 56.32 36.11
CA TYR A 61 21.60 57.59 36.32
C TYR A 61 20.07 57.47 36.07
N PHE A 62 19.33 57.95 37.07
CA PHE A 62 17.97 58.50 37.17
C PHE A 62 17.20 58.93 35.89
N THR A 63 15.87 58.64 35.83
CA THR A 63 14.81 59.68 35.75
C THR A 63 13.38 59.12 35.91
N MET A 64 12.60 59.87 36.67
CA MET A 64 11.19 59.71 37.05
C MET A 64 10.32 60.59 36.15
N SER A 65 9.13 60.15 35.69
CA SER A 65 8.02 61.05 35.30
C SER A 65 6.65 60.36 35.12
N LEU A 66 5.75 60.70 36.06
CA LEU A 66 4.35 61.12 35.89
C LEU A 66 3.28 60.16 35.33
N THR A 67 2.39 59.74 36.25
CA THR A 67 0.98 59.41 35.95
C THR A 67 0.14 60.68 35.84
N PRO A 68 -1.04 60.58 35.19
CA PRO A 68 -2.25 60.98 35.91
C PRO A 68 -3.43 60.00 35.78
N ARG A 69 -4.15 59.85 36.90
CA ARG A 69 -5.59 59.52 37.05
C ARG A 69 -6.42 60.33 36.03
N GLN A 70 -7.60 59.95 35.53
CA GLN A 70 -8.80 59.44 36.21
C GLN A 70 -9.90 59.20 35.14
N SER A 71 -10.76 58.19 35.32
CA SER A 71 -12.24 58.32 35.36
C SER A 71 -12.96 57.05 34.85
N ARG A 72 -13.74 56.47 35.76
CA ARG A 72 -14.85 55.55 35.47
C ARG A 72 -16.01 56.37 34.90
N SER A 73 -16.67 55.87 33.86
CA SER A 73 -18.10 56.07 33.65
C SER A 73 -18.71 54.79 33.06
N SER A 74 -20.01 54.63 33.29
CA SER A 74 -20.77 53.40 33.46
C SER A 74 -21.57 52.98 32.23
N GLU A 75 -21.83 51.66 32.18
CA GLU A 75 -23.00 50.97 31.60
C GLU A 75 -23.28 50.97 30.08
N SER A 76 -23.31 49.76 29.50
CA SER A 76 -24.51 49.23 28.83
C SER A 76 -24.37 47.72 28.59
N LYS A 77 -25.23 46.94 29.27
CA LYS A 77 -25.46 45.51 28.99
C LYS A 77 -26.24 45.38 27.69
N SER A 78 -25.66 44.73 26.68
CA SER A 78 -26.40 44.19 25.53
C SER A 78 -26.14 42.70 25.39
N LYS A 79 -27.25 41.98 25.25
CA LYS A 79 -27.49 40.55 25.44
C LYS A 79 -27.38 39.85 24.08
N TYR A 80 -26.34 39.05 23.87
CA TYR A 80 -26.28 38.04 22.79
C TYR A 80 -25.61 36.78 23.32
N PRO A 81 -26.12 35.57 22.99
CA PRO A 81 -25.59 34.34 23.52
C PRO A 81 -24.20 34.05 22.93
N GLU A 82 -23.30 33.72 23.84
CA GLU A 82 -21.92 33.31 23.63
C GLU A 82 -21.86 32.20 22.57
N LYS A 83 -21.30 32.52 21.40
CA LYS A 83 -20.86 31.52 20.43
C LYS A 83 -19.80 30.67 21.12
N VAL A 84 -20.08 29.39 21.30
CA VAL A 84 -19.11 28.36 21.69
C VAL A 84 -17.85 28.54 20.86
N GLN A 85 -16.81 29.10 21.49
CA GLN A 85 -15.48 29.19 20.91
C GLN A 85 -14.99 27.75 20.72
N PRO A 86 -14.47 27.37 19.53
CA PRO A 86 -13.73 26.13 19.43
C PRO A 86 -12.56 26.23 20.41
N ILE A 87 -12.41 25.23 21.28
CA ILE A 87 -11.32 25.11 22.23
C ILE A 87 -10.02 25.39 21.47
N ALA A 88 -9.47 26.58 21.69
CA ALA A 88 -8.15 26.95 21.20
C ALA A 88 -7.17 26.10 22.01
N THR A 89 -6.87 24.91 21.52
CA THR A 89 -5.74 24.15 22.02
C THR A 89 -4.52 24.99 21.71
N SER A 90 -3.81 25.41 22.76
CA SER A 90 -2.54 26.12 22.69
C SER A 90 -1.47 25.20 22.09
N ILE A 91 -1.56 25.00 20.77
CA ILE A 91 -0.44 24.56 19.95
C ILE A 91 0.53 25.73 20.04
N VAL A 92 1.68 25.54 20.69
CA VAL A 92 2.79 26.51 20.61
C VAL A 92 2.99 26.79 19.12
N PRO A 93 2.65 27.99 18.61
CA PRO A 93 2.92 28.29 17.22
C PRO A 93 4.42 28.11 17.05
N VAL A 94 4.83 27.26 16.10
CA VAL A 94 6.21 27.35 15.59
C VAL A 94 6.40 28.83 15.29
N ASN A 95 7.37 29.50 15.93
CA ASN A 95 7.60 30.94 15.80
C ASN A 95 7.72 31.29 14.31
N ALA A 96 6.59 31.60 13.66
CA ALA A 96 6.50 31.78 12.22
C ALA A 96 7.30 33.01 11.78
N GLU A 97 7.58 33.92 12.71
CA GLU A 97 8.44 35.06 12.49
C GLU A 97 9.89 34.68 12.15
N ASN A 98 10.43 33.52 12.57
CA ASN A 98 11.84 33.19 12.26
C ASN A 98 12.00 31.99 11.32
N ASP A 99 10.91 31.37 10.88
CA ASP A 99 10.94 30.17 10.04
C ASP A 99 10.36 30.46 8.65
N ALA A 100 11.24 30.55 7.66
CA ALA A 100 10.88 30.87 6.27
C ALA A 100 9.89 29.86 5.66
N ASP A 101 9.97 28.58 6.05
CA ASP A 101 9.06 27.56 5.55
C ASP A 101 7.67 27.70 6.20
N ALA A 102 7.62 28.12 7.47
CA ALA A 102 6.35 28.43 8.14
C ALA A 102 5.65 29.63 7.51
N ARG A 103 6.40 30.69 7.15
CA ARG A 103 5.85 31.85 6.43
C ARG A 103 5.24 31.45 5.09
N LYS A 104 5.96 30.65 4.28
CA LYS A 104 5.44 30.16 2.99
C LYS A 104 4.15 29.35 3.12
N LEU A 105 4.02 28.52 4.16
CA LEU A 105 2.78 27.79 4.43
C LEU A 105 1.62 28.73 4.77
N VAL A 106 1.89 29.76 5.57
CA VAL A 106 0.92 30.81 5.91
C VAL A 106 0.51 31.60 4.67
N ASP A 107 1.45 31.93 3.78
CA ASP A 107 1.17 32.58 2.49
C ASP A 107 0.27 31.72 1.58
N MET A 108 0.34 30.38 1.73
CA MET A 108 -0.55 29.43 1.07
C MET A 108 -1.91 29.26 1.78
N GLY A 109 -2.15 29.96 2.89
CA GLY A 109 -3.38 29.90 3.67
C GLY A 109 -3.42 28.80 4.74
N TYR A 110 -2.29 28.19 5.08
CA TYR A 110 -2.22 27.09 6.07
C TYR A 110 -1.37 27.45 7.29
N GLN A 111 -1.87 27.09 8.47
CA GLN A 111 -1.09 27.15 9.70
C GLN A 111 -0.24 25.87 9.85
N PRO A 112 1.07 25.96 10.13
CA PRO A 112 1.90 24.79 10.41
C PRO A 112 1.42 24.05 11.66
N GLN A 113 0.98 22.80 11.50
CA GLN A 113 0.46 21.97 12.61
C GLN A 113 1.38 20.80 12.98
N LEU A 114 2.30 20.42 12.09
CA LEU A 114 3.22 19.30 12.26
C LEU A 114 4.63 19.78 12.62
N ARG A 115 5.37 18.94 13.35
CA ARG A 115 6.76 19.23 13.75
C ARG A 115 7.72 18.80 12.64
N ARG A 116 8.70 19.66 12.35
CA ARG A 116 9.74 19.39 11.35
C ARG A 116 10.80 18.43 11.88
N ASN A 117 10.48 17.14 11.88
CA ASN A 117 11.35 16.09 12.42
C ASN A 117 12.05 15.26 11.33
N PHE A 118 11.69 15.43 10.05
CA PHE A 118 12.27 14.65 8.95
C PHE A 118 13.53 15.32 8.39
N SER A 119 14.62 14.55 8.35
CA SER A 119 15.82 14.84 7.57
C SER A 119 15.67 14.35 6.12
N ILE A 120 16.58 14.79 5.24
CA ILE A 120 16.68 14.31 3.86
C ILE A 120 16.76 12.77 3.75
N TRP A 121 17.49 12.12 4.65
CA TRP A 121 17.62 10.67 4.67
C TRP A 121 16.33 9.98 5.11
N SER A 122 15.62 10.56 6.08
CA SER A 122 14.35 10.00 6.53
C SER A 122 13.24 10.16 5.49
N ILE A 123 13.16 11.28 4.77
CA ILE A 123 12.16 11.46 3.71
C ILE A 123 12.46 10.58 2.50
N LEU A 124 13.74 10.47 2.12
CA LEU A 124 14.18 9.51 1.11
C LEU A 124 13.84 8.09 1.55
N GLY A 125 14.04 7.78 2.84
CA GLY A 125 13.68 6.50 3.41
C GLY A 125 12.18 6.21 3.33
N VAL A 126 11.30 7.18 3.60
CA VAL A 126 9.85 7.01 3.40
C VAL A 126 9.52 6.79 1.92
N GLY A 127 9.99 7.67 1.03
CA GLY A 127 9.68 7.58 -0.41
C GLY A 127 10.18 6.29 -1.05
N PHE A 128 11.44 5.92 -0.76
CA PHE A 128 12.01 4.65 -1.21
C PHE A 128 11.34 3.45 -0.54
N SER A 129 10.95 3.51 0.74
CA SER A 129 10.30 2.36 1.38
C SER A 129 8.93 2.06 0.80
N VAL A 130 8.11 3.06 0.47
CA VAL A 130 6.80 2.80 -0.16
C VAL A 130 6.97 2.23 -1.56
N THR A 131 7.88 2.79 -2.35
CA THR A 131 8.08 2.38 -3.75
C THR A 131 8.82 1.04 -3.83
N ASN A 132 9.87 0.91 -3.02
CA ASN A 132 10.81 -0.19 -2.86
C ASN A 132 10.84 -1.21 -4.00
N SER A 133 11.41 -0.79 -5.13
CA SER A 133 11.18 -1.47 -6.41
C SER A 133 11.66 -2.91 -6.44
N TRP A 134 12.83 -3.23 -5.87
CA TRP A 134 13.33 -4.61 -5.88
C TRP A 134 12.45 -5.54 -5.03
N TRP A 135 11.95 -5.05 -3.88
CA TRP A 135 10.97 -5.77 -3.07
C TRP A 135 9.65 -5.94 -3.82
N GLY A 136 9.22 -4.89 -4.53
CA GLY A 136 8.01 -4.93 -5.36
C GLY A 136 8.04 -6.03 -6.42
N ILE A 137 9.16 -6.11 -7.16
CA ILE A 137 9.40 -7.15 -8.16
C ILE A 137 9.37 -8.54 -7.53
N SER A 138 9.98 -8.68 -6.35
CA SER A 138 10.02 -9.94 -5.58
C SER A 138 8.62 -10.41 -5.19
N ALA A 139 7.81 -9.50 -4.64
CA ALA A 139 6.46 -9.80 -4.18
C ALA A 139 5.50 -10.11 -5.34
N GLY A 140 5.67 -9.46 -6.49
CA GLY A 140 4.85 -9.65 -7.68
C GLY A 140 5.35 -10.71 -8.66
N LEU A 141 6.45 -11.42 -8.35
CA LEU A 141 7.25 -12.19 -9.33
C LEU A 141 6.42 -13.04 -10.30
N VAL A 142 5.42 -13.74 -9.78
CA VAL A 142 4.51 -14.64 -10.53
C VAL A 142 3.84 -13.96 -11.70
N ALA A 143 3.30 -12.77 -11.47
CA ALA A 143 2.54 -12.05 -12.49
C ALA A 143 3.43 -11.67 -13.68
N GLY A 144 4.69 -11.31 -13.41
CA GLY A 144 5.64 -10.99 -14.48
C GLY A 144 6.17 -12.23 -15.18
N VAL A 145 6.51 -13.27 -14.41
CA VAL A 145 7.06 -14.53 -14.94
C VAL A 145 6.06 -15.25 -15.85
N ASN A 146 4.79 -15.36 -15.46
CA ASN A 146 3.77 -16.03 -16.27
C ASN A 146 3.44 -15.26 -17.56
N SER A 147 3.64 -13.95 -17.57
CA SER A 147 3.22 -13.08 -18.68
C SER A 147 4.26 -12.89 -19.76
N GLY A 148 5.54 -12.96 -19.42
CA GLY A 148 6.62 -12.81 -20.39
C GLY A 148 7.99 -13.26 -19.90
N GLY A 149 8.03 -14.02 -18.80
CA GLY A 149 9.26 -14.52 -18.21
C GLY A 149 10.24 -13.43 -17.74
N PRO A 150 11.54 -13.78 -17.66
CA PRO A 150 12.61 -12.86 -17.26
C PRO A 150 12.71 -11.61 -18.14
N VAL A 151 12.46 -11.75 -19.44
CA VAL A 151 12.51 -10.65 -20.43
C VAL A 151 11.54 -9.55 -20.06
N LEU A 152 10.31 -9.91 -19.69
CA LEU A 152 9.30 -8.93 -19.29
C LEU A 152 9.75 -8.12 -18.09
N ILE A 153 10.30 -8.77 -17.07
CA ILE A 153 10.69 -8.09 -15.85
C ILE A 153 11.91 -7.18 -16.11
N ILE A 154 12.94 -7.66 -16.82
CA ILE A 154 14.15 -6.85 -17.10
C ILE A 154 13.82 -5.62 -17.94
N TYR A 155 13.19 -5.81 -19.10
CA TYR A 155 12.87 -4.68 -19.98
C TYR A 155 11.72 -3.84 -19.46
N GLY A 156 10.77 -4.46 -18.73
CA GLY A 156 9.70 -3.78 -18.03
C GLY A 156 10.22 -2.84 -16.94
N ILE A 157 11.20 -3.25 -16.14
CA ILE A 157 11.86 -2.37 -15.15
C ILE A 157 12.46 -1.15 -15.84
N ILE A 158 13.18 -1.33 -16.94
CA ILE A 158 13.81 -0.22 -17.68
C ILE A 158 12.73 0.73 -18.23
N LEU A 159 11.71 0.20 -18.89
CA LEU A 159 10.61 0.96 -19.45
C LEU A 159 9.87 1.76 -18.37
N ILE A 160 9.48 1.09 -17.29
CA ILE A 160 8.76 1.70 -16.18
C ILE A 160 9.65 2.72 -15.47
N ALA A 161 10.95 2.48 -15.27
CA ALA A 161 11.83 3.46 -14.66
C ALA A 161 11.92 4.77 -15.48
N ILE A 162 11.93 4.68 -16.81
CA ILE A 162 11.89 5.85 -17.70
C ILE A 162 10.57 6.61 -17.52
N VAL A 163 9.44 5.88 -17.53
CA VAL A 163 8.11 6.48 -17.31
C VAL A 163 8.01 7.11 -15.93
N SER A 164 8.45 6.41 -14.89
CA SER A 164 8.46 6.86 -13.50
C SER A 164 9.40 8.05 -13.28
N THR A 165 10.47 8.16 -14.06
CA THR A 165 11.31 9.38 -14.08
C THR A 165 10.51 10.56 -14.63
N ALA A 166 9.76 10.38 -15.72
CA ALA A 166 8.88 11.43 -16.26
C ALA A 166 7.75 11.80 -15.27
N VAL A 167 7.12 10.81 -14.65
CA VAL A 167 6.12 11.04 -13.59
C VAL A 167 6.74 11.78 -12.41
N GLY A 168 7.91 11.34 -11.97
CA GLY A 168 8.67 11.94 -10.88
C GLY A 168 9.05 13.39 -11.16
N ILE A 169 9.53 13.72 -12.37
CA ILE A 169 9.80 15.11 -12.79
C ILE A 169 8.53 15.96 -12.70
N SER A 170 7.41 15.46 -13.23
CA SER A 170 6.14 16.19 -13.27
C SER A 170 5.65 16.54 -11.85
N LEU A 171 5.72 15.57 -10.92
CA LEU A 171 5.36 15.76 -9.52
C LEU A 171 6.38 16.65 -8.78
N ALA A 172 7.66 16.46 -9.05
CA ALA A 172 8.74 17.22 -8.42
C ALA A 172 8.70 18.71 -8.79
N GLU A 173 8.37 19.07 -10.03
CA GLU A 173 8.21 20.47 -10.44
C GLU A 173 7.08 21.17 -9.67
N LEU A 174 5.92 20.49 -9.52
CA LEU A 174 4.79 21.03 -8.76
C LEU A 174 5.06 21.08 -7.26
N ALA A 175 5.70 20.04 -6.71
CA ALA A 175 6.10 20.01 -5.31
C ALA A 175 7.15 21.08 -4.97
N SER A 176 8.04 21.40 -5.93
CA SER A 176 9.02 22.47 -5.78
C SER A 176 8.39 23.86 -5.84
N ALA A 177 7.44 24.07 -6.77
CA ALA A 177 6.76 25.35 -6.92
C ALA A 177 5.75 25.64 -5.79
N MET A 178 5.05 24.60 -5.31
CA MET A 178 3.97 24.70 -4.34
C MET A 178 4.07 23.59 -3.28
N PRO A 179 5.06 23.66 -2.36
CA PRO A 179 5.25 22.64 -1.34
C PRO A 179 4.15 22.69 -0.28
N ASN A 180 3.22 21.73 -0.34
CA ASN A 180 2.09 21.62 0.59
C ASN A 180 1.75 20.14 0.85
N SER A 181 1.41 19.79 2.09
CA SER A 181 1.05 18.40 2.45
C SER A 181 -0.24 17.89 1.77
N GLY A 182 -1.06 18.79 1.22
CA GLY A 182 -2.19 18.43 0.35
C GLY A 182 -1.78 17.97 -1.05
N GLY A 183 -0.54 18.23 -1.47
CA GLY A 183 0.02 17.76 -2.74
C GLY A 183 -0.89 18.02 -3.94
N GLN A 184 -1.26 16.96 -4.64
CA GLN A 184 -1.98 17.03 -5.92
C GLN A 184 -3.32 17.75 -5.86
N TYR A 185 -4.11 17.55 -4.80
CA TYR A 185 -5.41 18.21 -4.72
C TYR A 185 -5.27 19.70 -4.45
N TYR A 186 -4.21 20.09 -3.71
CA TYR A 186 -3.86 21.49 -3.51
C TYR A 186 -3.40 22.12 -4.83
N TRP A 187 -2.49 21.49 -5.57
CA TRP A 187 -2.05 21.97 -6.89
C TRP A 187 -3.22 22.11 -7.87
N THR A 188 -4.14 21.13 -7.86
CA THR A 188 -5.35 21.17 -8.69
C THR A 188 -6.17 22.43 -8.40
N SER A 189 -6.29 22.85 -7.13
CA SER A 189 -7.10 24.03 -6.77
C SER A 189 -6.48 25.34 -7.21
N GLN A 190 -5.14 25.38 -7.21
CA GLN A 190 -4.39 26.54 -7.66
C GLN A 190 -4.37 26.66 -9.17
N LEU A 191 -4.41 25.52 -9.89
CA LEU A 191 -4.28 25.45 -11.34
C LEU A 191 -5.62 25.46 -12.08
N ALA A 192 -6.63 24.77 -11.56
CA ALA A 192 -7.95 24.68 -12.17
C ALA A 192 -8.67 26.04 -12.21
N SER A 193 -9.60 26.18 -13.16
CA SER A 193 -10.44 27.38 -13.25
C SER A 193 -11.43 27.44 -12.08
N ARG A 194 -11.85 28.65 -11.71
CA ARG A 194 -12.62 28.94 -10.48
C ARG A 194 -13.86 28.06 -10.29
N ASN A 195 -14.55 27.71 -11.38
CA ASN A 195 -15.79 26.93 -11.34
C ASN A 195 -15.54 25.42 -11.12
N TYR A 196 -14.43 24.89 -11.63
CA TYR A 196 -14.12 23.45 -11.57
C TYR A 196 -13.11 23.11 -10.47
N ALA A 197 -12.42 24.11 -9.89
CA ALA A 197 -11.41 23.89 -8.86
C ALA A 197 -11.92 23.08 -7.66
N PRO A 198 -13.12 23.32 -7.08
CA PRO A 198 -13.60 22.54 -5.94
C PRO A 198 -13.82 21.05 -6.28
N ILE A 199 -14.49 20.75 -7.40
CA ILE A 199 -14.82 19.37 -7.77
C ILE A 199 -13.57 18.60 -8.21
N LEU A 200 -12.71 19.22 -9.02
CA LEU A 200 -11.48 18.57 -9.49
C LEU A 200 -10.54 18.28 -8.33
N SER A 201 -10.33 19.23 -7.42
CA SER A 201 -9.52 18.99 -6.23
C SER A 201 -10.12 17.94 -5.31
N PHE A 202 -11.44 17.92 -5.12
CA PHE A 202 -12.08 16.88 -4.33
C PHE A 202 -11.84 15.49 -4.93
N LEU A 203 -12.05 15.34 -6.25
CA LEU A 203 -11.79 14.08 -6.96
C LEU A 203 -10.33 13.67 -6.84
N THR A 204 -9.39 14.59 -7.07
CA THR A 204 -7.95 14.33 -6.91
C THR A 204 -7.63 13.81 -5.50
N GLY A 205 -8.07 14.52 -4.46
CA GLY A 205 -7.79 14.13 -3.08
C GLY A 205 -8.39 12.78 -2.69
N ALA A 206 -9.63 12.51 -3.14
CA ALA A 206 -10.30 11.25 -2.88
C ALA A 206 -9.65 10.06 -3.61
N MET A 207 -9.31 10.21 -4.89
CA MET A 207 -8.61 9.17 -5.66
C MET A 207 -7.21 8.90 -5.08
N GLY A 208 -6.48 9.95 -4.71
CA GLY A 208 -5.16 9.82 -4.06
C GLY A 208 -5.25 9.08 -2.73
N TRP A 209 -6.21 9.42 -1.86
CA TRP A 209 -6.39 8.73 -0.58
C TRP A 209 -6.83 7.27 -0.74
N ALA A 210 -7.78 6.98 -1.64
CA ALA A 210 -8.17 5.60 -1.94
C ALA A 210 -7.01 4.77 -2.49
N GLY A 211 -6.21 5.34 -3.39
CA GLY A 211 -4.99 4.72 -3.89
C GLY A 211 -4.02 4.35 -2.76
N ALA A 212 -3.79 5.27 -1.83
CA ALA A 212 -2.94 5.02 -0.65
C ALA A 212 -3.46 3.89 0.26
N VAL A 213 -4.76 3.85 0.53
CA VAL A 213 -5.39 2.79 1.34
C VAL A 213 -5.31 1.44 0.64
N PHE A 214 -5.58 1.38 -0.67
CA PHE A 214 -5.50 0.15 -1.46
C PHE A 214 -4.07 -0.37 -1.58
N THR A 215 -3.08 0.52 -1.75
CA THR A 215 -1.67 0.14 -1.72
C THR A 215 -1.28 -0.41 -0.35
N SER A 216 -1.70 0.24 0.74
CA SER A 216 -1.43 -0.25 2.10
C SER A 216 -2.00 -1.65 2.33
N ALA A 217 -3.24 -1.88 1.89
CA ALA A 217 -3.87 -3.20 1.93
C ALA A 217 -3.10 -4.22 1.09
N SER A 218 -2.69 -3.87 -0.13
CA SER A 218 -1.90 -4.76 -0.99
C SER A 218 -0.60 -5.21 -0.32
N VAL A 219 0.18 -4.27 0.24
CA VAL A 219 1.46 -4.57 0.90
C VAL A 219 1.25 -5.46 2.12
N CYS A 220 0.19 -5.19 2.89
CA CYS A 220 -0.17 -5.99 4.05
C CYS A 220 -0.51 -7.44 3.66
N LEU A 221 -1.22 -7.65 2.54
CA LEU A 221 -1.48 -9.00 2.02
C LEU A 221 -0.18 -9.70 1.59
N SER A 222 0.69 -9.02 0.83
CA SER A 222 1.97 -9.60 0.40
C SER A 222 2.83 -10.06 1.58
N LEU A 223 2.85 -9.30 2.67
CA LEU A 223 3.53 -9.67 3.92
C LEU A 223 2.85 -10.84 4.64
N GLY A 224 1.52 -10.84 4.72
CA GLY A 224 0.74 -11.93 5.31
C GLY A 224 1.00 -13.26 4.60
N SER A 225 0.92 -13.26 3.27
CA SER A 225 1.24 -14.42 2.43
C SER A 225 2.69 -14.85 2.61
N SER A 226 3.63 -13.90 2.69
CA SER A 226 5.06 -14.21 2.91
C SER A 226 5.31 -14.95 4.23
N LEU A 227 4.70 -14.51 5.32
CA LEU A 227 4.86 -15.15 6.63
C LEU A 227 4.24 -16.56 6.67
N VAL A 228 3.04 -16.72 6.12
CA VAL A 228 2.39 -18.03 6.03
C VAL A 228 3.18 -18.97 5.12
N GLY A 229 3.68 -18.49 3.98
CA GLY A 229 4.51 -19.28 3.07
C GLY A 229 5.82 -19.76 3.72
N MET A 230 6.49 -18.91 4.52
CA MET A 230 7.67 -19.31 5.30
C MET A 230 7.36 -20.43 6.29
N TYR A 231 6.20 -20.37 6.94
CA TYR A 231 5.78 -21.38 7.89
C TYR A 231 5.50 -22.73 7.21
N VAL A 232 4.80 -22.70 6.07
CA VAL A 232 4.47 -23.90 5.26
C VAL A 232 5.70 -24.54 4.64
N LEU A 233 6.72 -23.76 4.26
CA LEU A 233 7.98 -24.34 3.77
C LEU A 233 8.66 -25.24 4.82
N GLY A 234 8.50 -24.93 6.11
CA GLY A 234 8.98 -25.77 7.21
C GLY A 234 8.04 -26.92 7.60
N HIS A 235 6.77 -26.86 7.19
CA HIS A 235 5.69 -27.78 7.57
C HIS A 235 4.86 -28.13 6.32
N PRO A 236 5.40 -28.96 5.40
CA PRO A 236 4.80 -29.22 4.10
C PRO A 236 3.44 -29.94 4.17
N GLU A 237 3.09 -30.51 5.31
CA GLU A 237 1.78 -31.13 5.58
C GLU A 237 0.63 -30.13 5.69
N ILE A 238 0.92 -28.83 5.84
CA ILE A 238 -0.07 -27.79 6.05
C ILE A 238 -0.52 -27.20 4.72
N VAL A 239 -1.81 -27.32 4.41
CA VAL A 239 -2.43 -26.67 3.26
C VAL A 239 -2.84 -25.24 3.64
N ILE A 240 -2.38 -24.24 2.88
CA ILE A 240 -2.73 -22.84 3.10
C ILE A 240 -4.23 -22.64 2.93
N GLN A 241 -4.86 -22.16 4.00
CA GLN A 241 -6.25 -21.74 3.98
C GLN A 241 -6.35 -20.21 3.97
N PRO A 242 -7.33 -19.59 3.28
CA PRO A 242 -7.45 -18.13 3.18
C PRO A 242 -7.50 -17.41 4.53
N TRP A 243 -8.07 -18.04 5.56
CA TRP A 243 -8.15 -17.47 6.91
C TRP A 243 -6.78 -17.30 7.57
N MET A 244 -5.78 -18.15 7.25
CA MET A 244 -4.43 -18.05 7.81
C MET A 244 -3.75 -16.74 7.36
N ILE A 245 -3.87 -16.44 6.06
CA ILE A 245 -3.36 -15.21 5.46
C ILE A 245 -4.13 -14.00 6.01
N PHE A 246 -5.45 -14.10 6.19
CA PHE A 246 -6.25 -13.03 6.78
C PHE A 246 -5.84 -12.71 8.23
N VAL A 247 -5.61 -13.72 9.07
CA VAL A 247 -5.15 -13.48 10.46
C VAL A 247 -3.78 -12.82 10.44
N ALA A 248 -2.84 -13.31 9.63
CA ALA A 248 -1.52 -12.70 9.47
C ALA A 248 -1.63 -11.23 8.99
N TYR A 249 -2.50 -10.96 8.02
CA TYR A 249 -2.82 -9.62 7.53
C TYR A 249 -3.25 -8.69 8.66
N GLN A 250 -4.22 -9.11 9.50
CA GLN A 250 -4.71 -8.24 10.57
C GLN A 250 -3.66 -7.97 11.64
N LEU A 251 -2.86 -8.98 12.00
CA LEU A 251 -1.76 -8.82 12.97
C LEU A 251 -0.69 -7.87 12.44
N ILE A 252 -0.32 -7.99 11.16
CA ILE A 252 0.66 -7.11 10.51
C ILE A 252 0.13 -5.67 10.39
N ASN A 253 -1.14 -5.49 10.04
CA ASN A 253 -1.79 -4.17 10.03
C ASN A 253 -1.76 -3.51 11.42
N LEU A 254 -2.09 -4.27 12.47
CA LEU A 254 -2.04 -3.79 13.85
C LEU A 254 -0.62 -3.46 14.31
N PHE A 255 0.37 -4.26 13.91
CA PHE A 255 1.77 -4.00 14.20
C PHE A 255 2.26 -2.72 13.52
N ALA A 256 1.95 -2.53 12.23
CA ALA A 256 2.29 -1.31 11.50
C ALA A 256 1.59 -0.07 12.08
N PHE A 257 0.35 -0.21 12.53
CA PHE A 257 -0.37 0.83 13.28
C PHE A 257 0.39 1.24 14.55
N ALA A 258 0.79 0.27 15.38
CA ALA A 258 1.51 0.55 16.62
C ALA A 258 2.83 1.31 16.38
N LEU A 259 3.60 0.93 15.35
CA LEU A 259 4.84 1.61 14.96
C LEU A 259 4.62 3.06 14.50
N ASN A 260 3.45 3.35 13.91
CA ASN A 260 3.12 4.66 13.35
C ASN A 260 2.48 5.63 14.36
N CYS A 261 2.12 5.18 15.55
CA CYS A 261 1.53 6.02 16.58
C CYS A 261 2.50 7.09 17.14
N SER A 262 3.82 6.91 17.01
CA SER A 262 4.81 7.83 17.58
C SER A 262 5.56 8.62 16.50
N GLY A 263 5.25 9.90 16.36
CA GLY A 263 5.90 10.80 15.38
C GLY A 263 7.40 11.03 15.62
N ARG A 264 7.91 10.70 16.82
CA ARG A 264 9.35 10.80 17.13
C ARG A 264 10.14 9.60 16.61
N LEU A 265 9.49 8.44 16.51
CA LEU A 265 10.11 7.19 16.08
C LEU A 265 10.08 7.05 14.56
N LEU A 266 9.06 7.61 13.90
CA LEU A 266 8.86 7.52 12.44
C LEU A 266 10.08 7.90 11.59
N PRO A 267 10.78 9.04 11.81
CA PRO A 267 11.95 9.38 10.99
C PRO A 267 13.10 8.38 11.16
N LYS A 268 13.26 7.83 12.37
CA LYS A 268 14.28 6.82 12.69
C LYS A 268 13.96 5.50 12.02
N ILE A 269 12.70 5.03 12.12
CA ILE A 269 12.25 3.81 11.44
C ILE A 269 12.41 3.95 9.93
N SER A 270 12.03 5.09 9.35
CA SER A 270 12.12 5.32 7.91
C SER A 270 13.55 5.26 7.40
N THR A 271 14.48 5.86 8.15
CA THR A 271 15.92 5.82 7.83
C THR A 271 16.48 4.40 7.99
N LEU A 272 16.11 3.69 9.06
CA LEU A 272 16.52 2.30 9.29
C LEU A 272 15.97 1.37 8.21
N SER A 273 14.70 1.54 7.82
CA SER A 273 14.03 0.79 6.74
C SER A 273 14.77 0.90 5.41
N LEU A 274 15.23 2.11 5.06
CA LEU A 274 16.05 2.33 3.87
C LEU A 274 17.33 1.48 3.90
N TYR A 275 18.09 1.54 5.00
CA TYR A 275 19.32 0.77 5.14
C TYR A 275 19.07 -0.74 5.14
N ILE A 276 18.07 -1.21 5.89
CA ILE A 276 17.69 -2.63 5.90
C ILE A 276 17.35 -3.10 4.49
N SER A 277 16.57 -2.33 3.74
CA SER A 277 16.17 -2.68 2.38
C SER A 277 17.38 -2.76 1.44
N LEU A 278 18.26 -1.77 1.44
CA LEU A 278 19.43 -1.76 0.56
C LEU A 278 20.45 -2.85 0.91
N ILE A 279 20.68 -3.09 2.21
CA ILE A 279 21.54 -4.17 2.69
C ILE A 279 20.93 -5.54 2.33
N SER A 280 19.62 -5.71 2.51
CA SER A 280 18.90 -6.93 2.13
C SER A 280 19.00 -7.20 0.63
N CYS A 281 18.77 -6.18 -0.20
CA CYS A 281 18.94 -6.25 -1.64
C CYS A 281 20.36 -6.71 -2.01
N PHE A 282 21.38 -6.09 -1.42
CA PHE A 282 22.77 -6.41 -1.67
C PHE A 282 23.10 -7.86 -1.27
N ILE A 283 22.71 -8.27 -0.07
CA ILE A 283 22.92 -9.64 0.43
C ILE A 283 22.25 -10.65 -0.51
N ILE A 284 20.98 -10.46 -0.87
CA ILE A 284 20.26 -11.42 -1.71
C ILE A 284 20.84 -11.48 -3.12
N THR A 285 21.20 -10.33 -3.70
CA THR A 285 21.81 -10.23 -5.04
C THR A 285 23.13 -11.01 -5.13
N ILE A 286 23.87 -11.16 -4.03
CA ILE A 286 25.11 -11.94 -3.97
C ILE A 286 24.85 -13.39 -3.54
N ALA A 287 24.08 -13.58 -2.46
CA ALA A 287 23.89 -14.88 -1.82
C ALA A 287 23.15 -15.87 -2.73
N VAL A 288 22.14 -15.42 -3.48
CA VAL A 288 21.33 -16.30 -4.34
C VAL A 288 22.17 -16.87 -5.50
N PRO A 289 22.88 -16.06 -6.31
CA PRO A 289 23.80 -16.60 -7.33
C PRO A 289 24.98 -17.39 -6.78
N ALA A 290 25.46 -17.07 -5.57
CA ALA A 290 26.55 -17.79 -4.92
C ALA A 290 26.11 -19.18 -4.43
N ALA A 291 24.89 -19.30 -3.90
CA ALA A 291 24.33 -20.57 -3.47
C ALA A 291 23.91 -21.46 -4.65
N SER A 292 23.44 -20.85 -5.75
CA SER A 292 22.98 -21.59 -6.92
C SER A 292 24.11 -22.27 -7.70
N ARG A 293 24.08 -23.60 -7.73
CA ARG A 293 25.04 -24.45 -8.46
C ARG A 293 24.85 -24.39 -9.98
N THR A 294 23.60 -24.26 -10.42
CA THR A 294 23.21 -24.26 -11.83
C THR A 294 22.74 -22.89 -12.22
N LYS A 295 23.44 -22.26 -13.17
CA LYS A 295 23.12 -20.92 -13.65
C LYS A 295 22.44 -21.01 -15.01
N GLN A 296 21.39 -20.23 -15.19
CA GLN A 296 20.70 -20.14 -16.48
C GLN A 296 21.58 -19.49 -17.54
N SER A 297 21.28 -19.80 -18.80
CA SER A 297 21.97 -19.15 -19.92
C SER A 297 21.58 -17.67 -20.04
N ALA A 298 22.48 -16.84 -20.55
CA ALA A 298 22.16 -15.43 -20.85
C ALA A 298 20.98 -15.30 -21.84
N LYS A 299 20.81 -16.28 -22.73
CA LYS A 299 19.66 -16.36 -23.64
C LYS A 299 18.34 -16.54 -22.89
N PHE A 300 18.32 -17.34 -21.83
CA PHE A 300 17.14 -17.49 -20.97
C PHE A 300 16.76 -16.16 -20.32
N VAL A 301 17.74 -15.50 -19.71
CA VAL A 301 17.52 -14.27 -18.94
C VAL A 301 17.13 -13.08 -19.84
N PHE A 302 17.81 -12.89 -20.97
CA PHE A 302 17.65 -11.67 -21.78
C PHE A 302 16.83 -11.85 -23.05
N ALA A 303 16.57 -13.06 -23.52
CA ALA A 303 15.96 -13.29 -24.84
C ALA A 303 14.84 -14.33 -24.87
N THR A 304 14.51 -14.98 -23.75
CA THR A 304 13.47 -16.02 -23.71
C THR A 304 12.17 -15.44 -23.18
N PHE A 305 11.15 -15.41 -24.04
CA PHE A 305 9.81 -14.97 -23.71
C PHE A 305 8.92 -16.20 -23.50
N SER A 306 8.35 -16.34 -22.29
CA SER A 306 7.36 -17.37 -21.96
C SER A 306 6.00 -16.73 -21.75
N ASN A 307 4.98 -17.26 -22.40
CA ASN A 307 3.61 -16.75 -22.31
C ASN A 307 2.68 -17.83 -21.78
N GLU A 308 2.49 -17.84 -20.47
CA GLU A 308 1.59 -18.73 -19.74
C GLU A 308 0.24 -18.06 -19.44
N THR A 309 -0.03 -16.89 -20.05
CA THR A 309 -1.29 -16.15 -19.80
C THR A 309 -2.45 -16.63 -20.66
N GLY A 310 -2.18 -17.44 -21.69
CA GLY A 310 -3.19 -17.87 -22.66
C GLY A 310 -3.60 -16.79 -23.68
N TRP A 311 -3.00 -15.59 -23.63
CA TRP A 311 -3.18 -14.59 -24.69
C TRP A 311 -2.44 -15.04 -25.96
N GLU A 312 -3.13 -15.11 -27.09
CA GLU A 312 -2.52 -15.45 -28.39
C GLU A 312 -1.45 -14.43 -28.82
N ASN A 313 -1.62 -13.16 -28.43
CA ASN A 313 -0.70 -12.08 -28.76
C ASN A 313 0.29 -11.82 -27.62
N ASN A 314 1.56 -12.14 -27.86
CA ASN A 314 2.67 -11.92 -26.94
C ASN A 314 2.82 -10.45 -26.49
N VAL A 315 2.43 -9.48 -27.32
CA VAL A 315 2.46 -8.05 -26.95
C VAL A 315 1.44 -7.75 -25.86
N ILE A 316 0.25 -8.35 -25.93
CA ILE A 316 -0.80 -8.14 -24.91
C ILE A 316 -0.37 -8.83 -23.61
N ALA A 317 0.19 -10.04 -23.69
CA ALA A 317 0.78 -10.73 -22.54
C ALA A 317 1.86 -9.87 -21.87
N PHE A 318 2.76 -9.26 -22.65
CA PHE A 318 3.76 -8.33 -22.14
C PHE A 318 3.13 -7.12 -21.43
N ILE A 319 2.12 -6.49 -22.02
CA ILE A 319 1.44 -5.32 -21.46
C ILE A 319 0.73 -5.64 -20.14
N VAL A 320 0.05 -6.79 -20.06
CA VAL A 320 -0.66 -7.21 -18.85
C VAL A 320 0.35 -7.53 -17.73
N GLY A 321 1.51 -8.12 -18.06
CA GLY A 321 2.56 -8.36 -17.08
C GLY A 321 3.29 -7.09 -16.62
N LEU A 322 3.28 -5.99 -17.39
CA LEU A 322 3.87 -4.69 -16.97
C LEU A 322 3.27 -4.14 -15.67
N ILE A 323 2.13 -4.67 -15.21
CA ILE A 323 1.55 -4.33 -13.92
C ILE A 323 2.54 -4.57 -12.77
N ASN A 324 3.34 -5.65 -12.82
CA ASN A 324 4.35 -5.93 -11.79
C ASN A 324 5.43 -4.82 -11.69
N PRO A 325 6.23 -4.54 -12.74
CA PRO A 325 7.22 -3.48 -12.67
C PRO A 325 6.56 -2.13 -12.40
N ASN A 326 5.36 -1.87 -12.92
CA ASN A 326 4.66 -0.61 -12.64
C ASN A 326 4.29 -0.46 -11.16
N TRP A 327 3.78 -1.52 -10.52
CA TRP A 327 3.50 -1.54 -9.10
C TRP A 327 4.76 -1.27 -8.25
N SER A 328 5.90 -1.76 -8.71
CA SER A 328 7.21 -1.60 -8.07
C SER A 328 7.80 -0.18 -8.17
N PHE A 329 7.26 0.70 -9.01
CA PHE A 329 7.69 2.09 -9.12
C PHE A 329 6.58 3.10 -8.81
N ALA A 330 5.45 2.62 -8.29
CA ALA A 330 4.29 3.45 -7.98
C ALA A 330 4.49 4.28 -6.70
N CYS A 331 3.52 5.17 -6.41
CA CYS A 331 3.45 5.95 -5.17
C CYS A 331 4.57 6.99 -4.99
N LEU A 332 5.03 7.60 -6.09
CA LEU A 332 6.12 8.60 -6.07
C LEU A 332 5.75 9.90 -5.34
N ASP A 333 4.47 10.14 -5.09
CA ASP A 333 3.97 11.33 -4.42
C ASP A 333 4.08 11.31 -2.89
N VAL A 334 4.42 10.15 -2.29
CA VAL A 334 4.50 9.96 -0.84
C VAL A 334 5.25 11.09 -0.13
N SER A 335 6.44 11.46 -0.62
CA SER A 335 7.28 12.51 -0.03
C SER A 335 6.60 13.90 -0.04
N THR A 336 5.67 14.14 -0.97
CA THR A 336 4.91 15.39 -1.05
C THR A 336 4.01 15.59 0.17
N HIS A 337 3.43 14.51 0.68
CA HIS A 337 2.49 14.59 1.80
C HIS A 337 3.18 14.81 3.16
N LEU A 338 4.50 14.75 3.19
CA LEU A 338 5.33 15.09 4.35
C LEU A 338 5.92 16.51 4.26
N ALA A 339 5.45 17.36 3.35
CA ALA A 339 6.00 18.70 3.13
C ALA A 339 6.02 19.58 4.39
N GLU A 340 5.03 19.45 5.27
CA GLU A 340 4.99 20.19 6.54
C GLU A 340 5.93 19.62 7.64
N GLU A 341 6.48 18.42 7.45
CA GLU A 341 7.34 17.73 8.41
C GLU A 341 8.85 17.84 8.08
N ILE A 342 9.21 18.55 7.01
CA ILE A 342 10.58 18.74 6.52
C ILE A 342 10.96 20.23 6.43
N ARG A 343 12.27 20.51 6.46
CA ARG A 343 12.85 21.84 6.19
C ARG A 343 13.18 21.97 4.71
N GLN A 344 12.98 23.14 4.10
CA GLN A 344 13.19 23.40 2.67
C GLN A 344 12.51 22.35 1.76
N PRO A 345 11.18 22.12 1.92
CA PRO A 345 10.44 21.13 1.14
C PRO A 345 10.58 21.33 -0.37
N GLU A 346 10.72 22.57 -0.84
CA GLU A 346 10.86 22.92 -2.26
C GLU A 346 12.13 22.35 -2.93
N LYS A 347 13.14 21.95 -2.14
CA LYS A 347 14.39 21.34 -2.64
C LYS A 347 14.45 19.85 -2.34
N TYR A 348 14.10 19.44 -1.12
CA TYR A 348 14.30 18.06 -0.69
C TYR A 348 13.20 17.09 -1.14
N ILE A 349 11.96 17.55 -1.36
CA ILE A 349 10.91 16.69 -1.92
C ILE A 349 11.25 16.30 -3.37
N PRO A 350 11.57 17.23 -4.29
CA PRO A 350 12.02 16.88 -5.65
C PRO A 350 13.18 15.89 -5.66
N LEU A 351 14.19 16.13 -4.81
CA LEU A 351 15.35 15.26 -4.71
C LEU A 351 14.97 13.86 -4.22
N SER A 352 14.11 13.76 -3.20
CA SER A 352 13.62 12.48 -2.70
C SER A 352 12.90 11.68 -3.78
N ILE A 353 12.01 12.31 -4.55
CA ILE A 353 11.22 11.64 -5.61
C ILE A 353 12.15 11.03 -6.67
N LEU A 354 13.09 11.82 -7.19
CA LEU A 354 13.99 11.36 -8.25
C LEU A 354 15.03 10.36 -7.76
N ALA A 355 15.56 10.54 -6.54
CA ALA A 355 16.47 9.59 -5.94
C ALA A 355 15.79 8.23 -5.69
N THR A 356 14.52 8.22 -5.28
CA THR A 356 13.74 6.98 -5.15
C THR A 356 13.68 6.20 -6.46
N VAL A 357 13.41 6.86 -7.59
CA VAL A 357 13.39 6.19 -8.91
C VAL A 357 14.77 5.68 -9.31
N GLY A 358 15.82 6.48 -9.12
CA GLY A 358 17.19 6.10 -9.46
C GLY A 358 17.70 4.91 -8.66
N ILE A 359 17.52 4.93 -7.34
CA ILE A 359 17.88 3.81 -6.44
C ILE A 359 17.02 2.58 -6.78
N GLY A 360 15.72 2.77 -7.06
CA GLY A 360 14.80 1.72 -7.49
C GLY A 360 15.26 1.01 -8.76
N LEU A 361 15.70 1.75 -9.79
CA LEU A 361 16.20 1.18 -11.04
C LEU A 361 17.45 0.32 -10.82
N VAL A 362 18.46 0.86 -10.12
CA VAL A 362 19.73 0.13 -9.91
C VAL A 362 19.50 -1.12 -9.05
N SER A 363 18.73 -0.99 -7.96
CA SER A 363 18.45 -2.11 -7.06
C SER A 363 17.61 -3.20 -7.73
N SER A 364 16.47 -2.84 -8.35
CA SER A 364 15.57 -3.82 -8.97
C SER A 364 16.20 -4.51 -10.18
N LEU A 365 16.94 -3.79 -11.03
CA LEU A 365 17.61 -4.38 -12.18
C LEU A 365 18.71 -5.35 -11.76
N GLY A 366 19.59 -4.93 -10.84
CA GLY A 366 20.66 -5.78 -10.31
C GLY A 366 20.13 -7.03 -9.62
N TYR A 367 19.13 -6.87 -8.76
CA TYR A 367 18.44 -7.97 -8.08
C TYR A 367 17.80 -8.94 -9.07
N SER A 368 17.03 -8.44 -10.04
CA SER A 368 16.29 -9.29 -10.98
C SER A 368 17.22 -10.12 -11.84
N ILE A 369 18.30 -9.52 -12.35
CA ILE A 369 19.32 -10.24 -13.14
C ILE A 369 19.91 -11.38 -12.31
N ALA A 370 20.34 -11.11 -11.07
CA ALA A 370 20.93 -12.11 -10.18
C ALA A 370 19.96 -13.28 -9.89
N VAL A 371 18.70 -12.97 -9.61
CA VAL A 371 17.67 -13.96 -9.32
C VAL A 371 17.33 -14.81 -10.54
N PHE A 372 17.16 -14.22 -11.73
CA PHE A 372 16.85 -14.98 -12.94
C PHE A 372 17.98 -15.89 -13.41
N PHE A 373 19.25 -15.50 -13.19
CA PHE A 373 20.37 -16.41 -13.42
C PHE A 373 20.35 -17.64 -12.50
N SER A 374 19.67 -17.54 -11.36
CA SER A 374 19.61 -18.60 -10.34
C SER A 374 18.31 -19.42 -10.40
N MET A 375 17.38 -19.07 -11.29
CA MET A 375 16.08 -19.71 -11.45
C MET A 375 16.23 -21.05 -12.16
N THR A 376 15.82 -22.17 -11.56
CA THR A 376 16.04 -23.51 -12.14
C THR A 376 14.76 -24.13 -12.71
N ASP A 377 13.66 -24.10 -11.96
CA ASP A 377 12.41 -24.74 -12.34
C ASP A 377 11.24 -23.75 -12.25
N LEU A 378 10.74 -23.34 -13.42
CA LEU A 378 9.68 -22.35 -13.53
C LEU A 378 8.32 -22.89 -13.10
N GLU A 379 8.03 -24.16 -13.42
CA GLU A 379 6.75 -24.79 -13.09
C GLU A 379 6.64 -24.99 -11.58
N GLY A 380 7.72 -25.45 -10.93
CA GLY A 380 7.78 -25.56 -9.47
C GLY A 380 7.64 -24.22 -8.74
N ILE A 381 8.21 -23.14 -9.30
CA ILE A 381 8.09 -21.78 -8.74
C ILE A 381 6.65 -21.27 -8.85
N THR A 382 6.01 -21.43 -10.00
CA THR A 382 4.66 -20.90 -10.26
C THR A 382 3.57 -21.71 -9.57
N GLY A 383 3.78 -23.03 -9.39
CA GLY A 383 2.87 -23.95 -8.71
C GLY A 383 3.22 -24.25 -7.25
N THR A 384 4.10 -23.49 -6.60
CA THR A 384 4.57 -23.79 -5.23
C THR A 384 3.42 -23.84 -4.22
N ALA A 385 3.44 -24.87 -3.36
CA ALA A 385 2.49 -25.03 -2.27
C ALA A 385 2.59 -23.91 -1.22
N THR A 386 3.72 -23.19 -1.17
CA THR A 386 3.93 -22.05 -0.25
C THR A 386 3.10 -20.82 -0.64
N GLY A 387 2.59 -20.74 -1.87
CA GLY A 387 1.91 -19.56 -2.40
C GLY A 387 2.83 -18.33 -2.55
N VAL A 388 4.15 -18.47 -2.33
CA VAL A 388 5.13 -17.38 -2.37
C VAL A 388 6.29 -17.78 -3.29
N PRO A 389 6.20 -17.50 -4.60
CA PRO A 389 7.15 -18.05 -5.58
C PRO A 389 8.60 -17.60 -5.43
N ILE A 390 8.84 -16.41 -4.88
CA ILE A 390 10.21 -15.99 -4.59
C ILE A 390 10.85 -16.82 -3.46
N LEU A 391 10.04 -17.26 -2.48
CA LEU A 391 10.52 -18.15 -1.41
C LEU A 391 10.91 -19.52 -1.98
N GLU A 392 10.10 -20.06 -2.91
CA GLU A 392 10.44 -21.29 -3.62
C GLU A 392 11.74 -21.13 -4.43
N LEU A 393 11.92 -20.00 -5.11
CA LEU A 393 13.17 -19.72 -5.83
C LEU A 393 14.37 -19.74 -4.88
N TYR A 394 14.28 -19.11 -3.71
CA TYR A 394 15.36 -19.16 -2.72
C TYR A 394 15.60 -20.59 -2.21
N HIS A 395 14.55 -21.38 -2.05
CA HIS A 395 14.66 -22.79 -1.69
C HIS A 395 15.36 -23.60 -2.78
N GLN A 396 15.01 -23.42 -4.05
CA GLN A 396 15.68 -24.07 -5.18
C GLN A 396 17.16 -23.66 -5.29
N ALA A 397 17.46 -22.37 -5.11
CA ALA A 397 18.83 -21.85 -5.21
C ALA A 397 19.72 -22.34 -4.05
N THR A 398 19.21 -22.36 -2.82
CA THR A 398 19.98 -22.74 -1.62
C THR A 398 19.94 -24.24 -1.32
N ARG A 399 18.91 -24.95 -1.81
CA ARG A 399 18.58 -26.34 -1.44
C ARG A 399 18.49 -26.57 0.07
N SER A 400 18.13 -25.52 0.81
CA SER A 400 18.02 -25.53 2.27
C SER A 400 16.81 -24.71 2.72
N VAL A 401 15.94 -25.34 3.51
CA VAL A 401 14.77 -24.65 4.10
C VAL A 401 15.22 -23.48 4.97
N ALA A 402 16.23 -23.67 5.82
CA ALA A 402 16.76 -22.61 6.68
C ALA A 402 17.35 -21.45 5.85
N GLY A 403 18.11 -21.76 4.80
CA GLY A 403 18.68 -20.75 3.90
C GLY A 403 17.60 -19.91 3.21
N ALA A 404 16.56 -20.56 2.69
CA ALA A 404 15.42 -19.90 2.06
C ALA A 404 14.65 -19.00 3.05
N ILE A 405 14.39 -19.48 4.26
CA ILE A 405 13.71 -18.73 5.32
C ILE A 405 14.52 -17.48 5.72
N ILE A 406 15.84 -17.57 5.85
CA ILE A 406 16.70 -16.42 6.18
C ILE A 406 16.63 -15.36 5.07
N LEU A 407 16.71 -15.76 3.80
CA LEU A 407 16.60 -14.83 2.67
C LEU A 407 15.20 -14.20 2.58
N GLN A 408 14.14 -14.98 2.84
CA GLN A 408 12.78 -14.47 2.88
C GLN A 408 12.53 -13.56 4.08
N LEU A 409 13.18 -13.79 5.22
CA LEU A 409 13.10 -12.90 6.38
C LEU A 409 13.60 -11.49 6.03
N LEU A 410 14.66 -11.38 5.21
CA LEU A 410 15.14 -10.08 4.72
C LEU A 410 14.09 -9.36 3.86
N ILE A 411 13.35 -10.09 3.02
CA ILE A 411 12.21 -9.56 2.24
C ILE A 411 11.08 -9.10 3.18
N VAL A 412 10.78 -9.86 4.23
CA VAL A 412 9.74 -9.50 5.21
C VAL A 412 10.11 -8.25 6.01
N LEU A 413 11.35 -8.17 6.52
CA LEU A 413 11.85 -6.98 7.24
C LEU A 413 11.80 -5.73 6.35
N THR A 414 12.17 -5.89 5.09
CA THR A 414 12.08 -4.83 4.08
C THR A 414 10.62 -4.41 3.83
N GLY A 415 9.70 -5.37 3.71
CA GLY A 415 8.29 -5.10 3.51
C GLY A 415 7.61 -4.47 4.72
N LEU A 416 8.02 -4.81 5.96
CA LEU A 416 7.53 -4.13 7.18
C LEU A 416 7.88 -2.64 7.18
N GLY A 417 9.07 -2.31 6.68
CA GLY A 417 9.48 -0.93 6.42
C GLY A 417 8.61 -0.22 5.38
N CYS A 418 8.31 -0.90 4.28
CA CYS A 418 7.37 -0.44 3.25
C CYS A 418 5.97 -0.16 3.83
N LEU A 419 5.41 -1.13 4.58
CA LEU A 419 4.09 -1.00 5.19
C LEU A 419 4.04 0.15 6.20
N THR A 420 5.09 0.30 7.02
CA THR A 420 5.18 1.41 7.96
C THR A 420 5.14 2.75 7.23
N ALA A 421 5.85 2.88 6.10
CA ALA A 421 5.84 4.09 5.28
C ALA A 421 4.48 4.31 4.58
N CYS A 422 3.81 3.25 4.13
CA CYS A 422 2.44 3.32 3.59
C CYS A 422 1.45 3.85 4.62
N HIS A 423 1.54 3.37 5.87
CA HIS A 423 0.74 3.82 7.00
C HIS A 423 0.95 5.31 7.31
N THR A 424 2.20 5.75 7.27
CA THR A 424 2.55 7.17 7.37
C THR A 424 1.87 7.95 6.25
N TRP A 425 2.05 7.55 4.99
CA TRP A 425 1.50 8.22 3.82
C TRP A 425 -0.02 8.35 3.83
N GLN A 426 -0.76 7.24 4.01
CA GLN A 426 -2.22 7.26 4.02
C GLN A 426 -2.78 8.14 5.15
N ALA A 427 -2.10 8.19 6.31
CA ALA A 427 -2.51 9.05 7.42
C ALA A 427 -2.34 10.54 7.10
N ARG A 428 -1.24 10.94 6.44
CA ARG A 428 -1.02 12.34 6.04
C ARG A 428 -2.01 12.78 4.97
N LEU A 429 -2.29 11.91 4.00
CA LEU A 429 -3.32 12.14 2.97
C LEU A 429 -4.70 12.32 3.58
N ALA A 430 -5.12 11.40 4.45
CA ALA A 430 -6.41 11.49 5.14
C ALA A 430 -6.53 12.77 5.97
N TRP A 431 -5.46 13.12 6.69
CA TRP A 431 -5.41 14.32 7.52
C TRP A 431 -5.47 15.61 6.73
N SER A 432 -4.65 15.76 5.68
CA SER A 432 -4.65 16.97 4.86
C SER A 432 -6.00 17.13 4.14
N PHE A 433 -6.55 16.05 3.61
CA PHE A 433 -7.87 16.06 2.98
C PHE A 433 -9.01 16.36 3.99
N ALA A 434 -8.90 15.90 5.24
CA ALA A 434 -9.82 16.28 6.30
C ALA A 434 -9.71 17.77 6.68
N ARG A 435 -8.50 18.35 6.68
CA ARG A 435 -8.28 19.77 6.98
C ARG A 435 -9.06 20.69 6.04
N ASP A 436 -9.21 20.28 4.78
CA ASP A 436 -10.00 20.97 3.74
C ASP A 436 -11.46 20.48 3.63
N ARG A 437 -11.93 19.75 4.64
CA ARG A 437 -13.31 19.24 4.76
C ARG A 437 -13.73 18.31 3.61
N GLY A 438 -12.79 17.54 3.07
CA GLY A 438 -13.03 16.52 2.05
C GLY A 438 -13.77 15.29 2.60
N LEU A 439 -13.45 14.87 3.83
CA LEU A 439 -14.02 13.67 4.43
C LEU A 439 -15.29 13.93 5.26
N PRO A 440 -16.22 12.94 5.35
CA PRO A 440 -17.33 13.01 6.29
C PRO A 440 -16.80 13.05 7.72
N GLY A 441 -17.32 13.95 8.56
CA GLY A 441 -16.82 14.10 9.92
C GLY A 441 -15.41 14.70 10.00
N SER A 442 -14.98 15.45 8.98
CA SER A 442 -13.63 16.04 8.86
C SER A 442 -13.06 16.70 10.12
N ARG A 443 -13.92 17.27 10.98
CA ARG A 443 -13.51 17.87 12.26
C ARG A 443 -12.80 16.90 13.20
N TYR A 444 -13.16 15.60 13.17
CA TYR A 444 -12.54 14.59 14.01
C TYR A 444 -11.20 14.10 13.44
N TRP A 445 -11.11 13.98 12.12
CA TRP A 445 -9.94 13.43 11.44
C TRP A 445 -8.80 14.45 11.24
N ALA A 446 -9.12 15.73 11.16
CA ALA A 446 -8.13 16.80 10.96
C ALA A 446 -7.28 17.12 12.21
N VAL A 447 -7.57 16.51 13.36
CA VAL A 447 -6.88 16.79 14.63
C VAL A 447 -5.53 16.09 14.70
N VAL A 448 -4.47 16.84 15.01
CA VAL A 448 -3.13 16.32 15.31
C VAL A 448 -3.01 16.10 16.82
N HIS A 449 -2.54 14.92 17.24
CA HIS A 449 -2.41 14.60 18.66
C HIS A 449 -1.22 15.35 19.29
N PRO A 450 -1.40 16.12 20.37
CA PRO A 450 -0.38 17.05 20.89
C PRO A 450 0.89 16.35 21.40
N ASN A 451 0.75 15.19 22.05
CA ASN A 451 1.89 14.48 22.64
C ASN A 451 2.63 13.59 21.63
N LEU A 452 1.89 13.06 20.64
CA LEU A 452 2.41 12.07 19.68
C LEU A 452 2.91 12.74 18.39
N GLY A 453 2.42 13.95 18.09
CA GLY A 453 2.83 14.74 16.92
C GLY A 453 2.38 14.15 15.58
N VAL A 454 1.36 13.28 15.60
CA VAL A 454 0.82 12.60 14.41
C VAL A 454 -0.72 12.74 14.37
N PRO A 455 -1.34 12.71 13.18
CA PRO A 455 -2.79 12.72 13.04
C PRO A 455 -3.39 11.34 13.36
N LEU A 456 -3.45 11.01 14.65
CA LEU A 456 -3.85 9.68 15.14
C LEU A 456 -5.25 9.27 14.67
N ASN A 457 -6.23 10.18 14.70
CA ASN A 457 -7.61 9.88 14.30
C ASN A 457 -7.71 9.51 12.82
N ALA A 458 -7.04 10.27 11.95
CA ALA A 458 -6.97 9.98 10.51
C ALA A 458 -6.23 8.65 10.24
N HIS A 459 -5.21 8.35 11.05
CA HIS A 459 -4.47 7.10 10.97
C HIS A 459 -5.35 5.89 11.35
N ILE A 460 -6.06 5.95 12.48
CA ILE A 460 -7.00 4.91 12.92
C ILE A 460 -8.05 4.65 11.85
N MET A 461 -8.67 5.70 11.31
CA MET A 461 -9.66 5.57 10.25
C MET A 461 -9.10 4.83 9.02
N SER A 462 -7.89 5.20 8.59
CA SER A 462 -7.26 4.55 7.43
C SER A 462 -6.92 3.08 7.71
N CYS A 463 -6.45 2.75 8.92
CA CYS A 463 -6.16 1.37 9.33
C CYS A 463 -7.43 0.51 9.43
N ILE A 464 -8.56 1.08 9.84
CA ILE A 464 -9.86 0.39 9.84
C ILE A 464 -10.26 0.05 8.41
N TRP A 465 -10.10 0.98 7.46
CA TRP A 465 -10.37 0.68 6.05
C TRP A 465 -9.45 -0.41 5.50
N VAL A 466 -8.15 -0.38 5.81
CA VAL A 466 -7.23 -1.48 5.49
C VAL A 466 -7.74 -2.79 6.09
N ALA A 467 -8.11 -2.83 7.37
CA ALA A 467 -8.64 -4.03 8.01
C ALA A 467 -9.91 -4.57 7.32
N VAL A 468 -10.84 -3.68 6.93
CA VAL A 468 -12.08 -4.04 6.20
C VAL A 468 -11.76 -4.60 4.82
N LEU A 469 -10.77 -4.05 4.12
CA LEU A 469 -10.32 -4.60 2.84
C LEU A 469 -9.66 -5.97 2.98
N GLY A 470 -9.07 -6.28 4.14
CA GLY A 470 -8.67 -7.65 4.48
C GLY A 470 -9.84 -8.64 4.43
N CYS A 471 -11.04 -8.24 4.84
CA CYS A 471 -12.23 -9.10 4.77
C CYS A 471 -12.63 -9.39 3.31
N LEU A 472 -12.35 -8.47 2.38
CA LEU A 472 -12.58 -8.69 0.95
C LEU A 472 -11.74 -9.86 0.41
N TYR A 473 -10.54 -10.07 0.93
CA TYR A 473 -9.70 -11.20 0.53
C TYR A 473 -10.33 -12.56 0.85
N ILE A 474 -10.97 -12.70 2.02
CA ILE A 474 -11.73 -13.92 2.37
C ILE A 474 -12.93 -14.10 1.44
N ALA A 475 -13.62 -13.00 1.10
CA ALA A 475 -14.81 -13.05 0.26
C ALA A 475 -14.47 -13.40 -1.20
N SER A 476 -13.42 -12.79 -1.76
CA SER A 476 -12.95 -13.04 -3.12
C SER A 476 -11.53 -12.52 -3.33
N THR A 477 -10.60 -13.44 -3.58
CA THR A 477 -9.22 -13.11 -3.97
C THR A 477 -9.17 -12.34 -5.30
N THR A 478 -10.07 -12.65 -6.23
CA THR A 478 -10.21 -11.96 -7.52
C THR A 478 -10.60 -10.49 -7.34
N ALA A 479 -11.56 -10.21 -6.45
CA ALA A 479 -11.98 -8.85 -6.14
C ALA A 479 -10.83 -8.07 -5.48
N PHE A 480 -10.10 -8.70 -4.56
CA PHE A 480 -8.93 -8.10 -3.94
C PHE A 480 -7.83 -7.78 -4.96
N ASN A 481 -7.48 -8.73 -5.84
CA ASN A 481 -6.46 -8.51 -6.88
C ASN A 481 -6.86 -7.41 -7.88
N SER A 482 -8.16 -7.30 -8.16
CA SER A 482 -8.71 -6.20 -8.95
C SER A 482 -8.53 -4.85 -8.23
N MET A 483 -8.75 -4.80 -6.91
CA MET A 483 -8.49 -3.61 -6.12
C MET A 483 -6.99 -3.23 -6.10
N VAL A 484 -6.08 -4.21 -5.99
CA VAL A 484 -4.63 -3.99 -6.06
C VAL A 484 -4.24 -3.32 -7.37
N THR A 485 -4.76 -3.82 -8.49
CA THR A 485 -4.52 -3.20 -9.80
C THR A 485 -5.15 -1.81 -9.88
N GLY A 486 -6.31 -1.63 -9.24
CA GLY A 486 -7.01 -0.36 -9.15
C GLY A 486 -6.19 0.73 -8.46
N CYS A 487 -5.37 0.43 -7.45
CA CYS A 487 -4.60 1.44 -6.72
C CYS A 487 -3.68 2.26 -7.65
N LEU A 488 -3.07 1.62 -8.65
CA LEU A 488 -2.25 2.27 -9.66
C LEU A 488 -3.06 3.27 -10.46
N ILE A 489 -4.25 2.85 -10.92
CA ILE A 489 -5.12 3.69 -11.73
C ILE A 489 -5.63 4.89 -10.92
N PHE A 490 -6.02 4.68 -9.66
CA PHE A 490 -6.44 5.77 -8.76
C PHE A 490 -5.34 6.81 -8.58
N LEU A 491 -4.10 6.38 -8.36
CA LEU A 491 -2.95 7.28 -8.23
C LEU A 491 -2.65 8.01 -9.54
N TYR A 492 -2.64 7.33 -10.69
CA TYR A 492 -2.39 7.97 -11.98
C TYR A 492 -3.46 8.99 -12.36
N ILE A 493 -4.75 8.71 -12.08
CA ILE A 493 -5.83 9.69 -12.24
C ILE A 493 -5.54 10.91 -11.36
N SER A 494 -5.18 10.70 -10.08
CA SER A 494 -4.85 11.77 -9.14
C SER A 494 -3.68 12.63 -9.62
N TYR A 495 -2.66 12.02 -10.24
CA TYR A 495 -1.49 12.74 -10.77
C TYR A 495 -1.84 13.51 -12.06
N SER A 496 -2.72 12.95 -12.88
CA SER A 496 -3.08 13.51 -14.18
C SER A 496 -3.94 14.75 -14.11
N ILE A 497 -4.83 14.87 -13.12
CA ILE A 497 -5.71 16.03 -12.97
C ILE A 497 -4.94 17.36 -12.83
N PRO A 498 -4.00 17.53 -11.87
CA PRO A 498 -3.24 18.77 -11.74
C PRO A 498 -2.35 19.04 -12.95
N ILE A 499 -1.74 18.00 -13.55
CA ILE A 499 -0.90 18.15 -14.75
C ILE A 499 -1.72 18.58 -15.97
N GLY A 500 -2.91 18.01 -16.15
CA GLY A 500 -3.86 18.45 -17.17
C GLY A 500 -4.25 19.92 -16.98
N CYS A 501 -4.56 20.33 -15.74
CA CYS A 501 -4.85 21.73 -15.42
C CYS A 501 -3.65 22.66 -15.71
N LEU A 502 -2.43 22.24 -15.38
CA LEU A 502 -1.20 22.98 -15.67
C LEU A 502 -1.01 23.20 -17.18
N LEU A 503 -1.21 22.17 -17.99
CA LEU A 503 -1.04 22.27 -19.45
C LEU A 503 -2.13 23.11 -20.11
N VAL A 504 -3.38 23.02 -19.63
CA VAL A 504 -4.50 23.84 -20.12
C VAL A 504 -4.28 25.33 -19.80
N ARG A 505 -3.82 25.63 -18.58
CA ARG A 505 -3.55 27.02 -18.16
C ARG A 505 -2.25 27.57 -18.74
N GLY A 506 -1.35 26.69 -19.15
CA GLY A 506 -0.02 27.00 -19.62
C GLY A 506 1.00 27.02 -18.48
N ARG A 507 2.15 26.38 -18.71
CA ARG A 507 3.22 26.23 -17.71
C ARG A 507 3.78 27.56 -17.17
N ASN A 508 3.64 28.65 -17.91
CA ASN A 508 4.08 29.98 -17.50
C ASN A 508 3.17 30.64 -16.44
N SER A 509 2.02 30.03 -16.12
CA SER A 509 1.10 30.55 -15.11
C SER A 509 1.55 30.30 -13.67
N VAL A 510 2.54 29.43 -13.48
CA VAL A 510 3.07 29.02 -12.18
C VAL A 510 4.45 29.64 -12.01
N GLN A 511 4.71 30.22 -10.83
CA GLN A 511 6.06 30.66 -10.49
C GLN A 511 6.96 29.43 -10.29
N PRO A 512 8.05 29.29 -11.07
CA PRO A 512 8.94 28.14 -10.95
C PRO A 512 9.56 28.04 -9.54
N GLY A 513 9.55 26.83 -8.98
CA GLY A 513 10.33 26.52 -7.78
C GLY A 513 11.82 26.32 -8.12
N PRO A 514 12.66 26.05 -7.10
CA PRO A 514 14.08 25.72 -7.30
C PRO A 514 14.34 24.57 -8.27
N PHE A 515 13.39 23.64 -8.40
CA PHE A 515 13.43 22.55 -9.37
C PHE A 515 12.38 22.78 -10.46
N TRP A 516 12.83 23.20 -11.65
CA TRP A 516 11.98 23.41 -12.82
C TRP A 516 12.77 23.14 -14.11
N LEU A 517 12.36 22.15 -14.89
CA LEU A 517 13.11 21.64 -16.05
C LEU A 517 12.56 22.13 -17.41
N GLY A 518 11.68 23.12 -17.40
CA GLY A 518 11.22 23.80 -18.62
C GLY A 518 10.67 22.85 -19.69
N LYS A 519 11.39 22.70 -20.81
CA LYS A 519 10.98 21.84 -21.94
C LYS A 519 11.01 20.35 -21.59
N ILE A 520 11.98 19.91 -20.78
CA ILE A 520 12.06 18.52 -20.32
C ILE A 520 10.88 18.22 -19.40
N GLY A 521 10.52 19.16 -18.53
CA GLY A 521 9.30 19.06 -17.70
C GLY A 521 8.02 18.98 -18.55
N LEU A 522 7.93 19.75 -19.64
CA LEU A 522 6.78 19.65 -20.55
C LEU A 522 6.67 18.26 -21.19
N PHE A 523 7.79 17.71 -21.65
CA PHE A 523 7.84 16.35 -22.20
C PHE A 523 7.43 15.31 -21.15
N ALA A 524 7.92 15.45 -19.92
CA ALA A 524 7.57 14.59 -18.80
C ALA A 524 6.06 14.63 -18.48
N ASN A 525 5.44 15.82 -18.49
CA ASN A 525 4.01 15.98 -18.30
C ASN A 525 3.18 15.25 -19.38
N ILE A 526 3.62 15.32 -20.64
CA ILE A 526 2.94 14.63 -21.75
C ILE A 526 3.03 13.11 -21.57
N ILE A 527 4.21 12.59 -21.21
CA ILE A 527 4.39 11.17 -20.92
C ILE A 527 3.45 10.73 -19.79
N LEU A 528 3.36 11.48 -18.69
CA LEU A 528 2.47 11.15 -17.57
C LEU A 528 0.99 11.02 -18.01
N LEU A 529 0.51 11.93 -18.84
CA LEU A 529 -0.88 11.89 -19.34
C LEU A 529 -1.10 10.73 -20.32
N CYS A 530 -0.17 10.51 -21.25
CA CYS A 530 -0.23 9.39 -22.19
C CYS A 530 -0.16 8.04 -21.46
N TRP A 531 0.70 7.92 -20.45
CA TRP A 531 0.83 6.72 -19.64
C TRP A 531 -0.41 6.46 -18.79
N THR A 532 -1.02 7.51 -18.25
CA THR A 532 -2.29 7.38 -17.52
C THR A 532 -3.40 6.88 -18.43
N LEU A 533 -3.50 7.38 -19.67
CA LEU A 533 -4.45 6.87 -20.65
C LEU A 533 -4.17 5.41 -21.01
N PHE A 534 -2.89 5.05 -21.16
CA PHE A 534 -2.47 3.68 -21.42
C PHE A 534 -2.88 2.73 -20.29
N THR A 535 -2.58 3.05 -19.03
CA THR A 535 -2.94 2.21 -17.88
C THR A 535 -4.46 2.12 -17.69
N LEU A 536 -5.19 3.22 -17.92
CA LEU A 536 -6.66 3.23 -17.89
C LEU A 536 -7.31 2.24 -18.86
N VAL A 537 -6.69 1.97 -20.00
CA VAL A 537 -7.24 1.01 -20.98
C VAL A 537 -6.70 -0.38 -20.72
N PHE A 538 -5.39 -0.53 -20.69
CA PHE A 538 -4.74 -1.84 -20.74
C PHE A 538 -4.73 -2.56 -19.39
N TYR A 539 -4.73 -1.85 -18.26
CA TYR A 539 -4.68 -2.51 -16.94
C TYR A 539 -6.06 -3.01 -16.49
N ASN A 540 -7.10 -2.80 -17.30
CA ASN A 540 -8.43 -3.40 -17.10
C ASN A 540 -8.56 -4.75 -17.82
N LEU A 541 -7.55 -5.17 -18.59
CA LEU A 541 -7.56 -6.46 -19.25
C LEU A 541 -7.35 -7.61 -18.24
N PRO A 542 -7.91 -8.80 -18.51
CA PRO A 542 -7.71 -9.99 -17.69
C PRO A 542 -6.26 -10.49 -17.74
N PHE A 543 -5.79 -11.01 -16.61
CA PHE A 543 -4.43 -11.54 -16.45
C PHE A 543 -4.20 -12.86 -17.17
N VAL A 544 -5.25 -13.67 -17.29
CA VAL A 544 -5.19 -15.03 -17.85
C VAL A 544 -6.43 -15.26 -18.73
N MET A 545 -6.23 -16.02 -19.80
CA MET A 545 -7.24 -16.50 -20.75
C MET A 545 -7.37 -18.03 -20.64
N PRO A 546 -8.57 -18.61 -20.86
CA PRO A 546 -9.85 -17.94 -21.14
C PRO A 546 -10.41 -17.17 -19.94
N VAL A 547 -11.22 -16.14 -20.21
CA VAL A 547 -11.82 -15.31 -19.15
C VAL A 547 -12.99 -16.04 -18.51
N GLU A 548 -12.91 -16.20 -17.20
CA GLU A 548 -13.94 -16.74 -16.33
C GLU A 548 -14.34 -15.71 -15.27
N ALA A 549 -15.51 -15.89 -14.66
CA ALA A 549 -15.97 -14.99 -13.60
C ALA A 549 -14.97 -14.91 -12.42
N GLY A 550 -14.23 -15.99 -12.17
CA GLY A 550 -13.22 -16.07 -11.11
C GLY A 550 -11.84 -15.49 -11.45
N ASN A 551 -11.53 -15.20 -12.72
CA ASN A 551 -10.21 -14.66 -13.12
C ASN A 551 -10.29 -13.30 -13.82
N MET A 552 -11.50 -12.81 -14.12
CA MET A 552 -11.69 -11.50 -14.75
C MET A 552 -11.15 -10.38 -13.85
N ASN A 553 -10.57 -9.37 -14.49
CA ASN A 553 -10.09 -8.17 -13.81
C ASN A 553 -11.23 -7.15 -13.67
N TYR A 554 -11.69 -6.91 -12.44
CA TYR A 554 -12.86 -6.06 -12.13
C TYR A 554 -12.48 -4.60 -11.80
N VAL A 555 -11.28 -4.14 -12.15
CA VAL A 555 -10.82 -2.78 -11.86
C VAL A 555 -11.79 -1.71 -12.34
N CYS A 556 -12.34 -1.84 -13.56
CA CYS A 556 -13.29 -0.88 -14.11
C CYS A 556 -14.57 -0.77 -13.27
N ALA A 557 -15.02 -1.89 -12.68
CA ALA A 557 -16.15 -1.92 -11.78
C ALA A 557 -15.81 -1.24 -10.44
N VAL A 558 -14.63 -1.50 -9.88
CA VAL A 558 -14.15 -0.85 -8.65
C VAL A 558 -14.07 0.67 -8.84
N ILE A 559 -13.50 1.13 -9.95
CA ILE A 559 -13.42 2.55 -10.30
C ILE A 559 -14.82 3.15 -10.50
N GLY A 560 -15.71 2.45 -11.22
CA GLY A 560 -17.08 2.92 -11.45
C GLY A 560 -17.87 3.06 -10.15
N ILE A 561 -17.83 2.07 -9.27
CA ILE A 561 -18.50 2.10 -7.96
C ILE A 561 -17.94 3.23 -7.11
N TYR A 562 -16.61 3.37 -7.05
CA TYR A 562 -15.98 4.43 -6.27
C TYR A 562 -16.30 5.83 -6.82
N ALA A 563 -16.28 6.01 -8.15
CA ALA A 563 -16.66 7.26 -8.80
C ALA A 563 -18.12 7.63 -8.53
N LEU A 564 -19.04 6.65 -8.56
CA LEU A 564 -20.44 6.86 -8.21
C LEU A 564 -20.60 7.27 -6.74
N TYR A 565 -19.87 6.62 -5.82
CA TYR A 565 -19.83 7.00 -4.42
C TYR A 565 -19.34 8.44 -4.24
N LEU A 566 -18.26 8.84 -4.92
CA LEU A 566 -17.74 10.20 -4.86
C LEU A 566 -18.71 11.23 -5.42
N LEU A 567 -19.39 10.91 -6.53
CA LEU A 567 -20.40 11.77 -7.12
C LEU A 567 -21.61 11.94 -6.19
N ALA A 568 -22.10 10.84 -5.62
CA ALA A 568 -23.19 10.87 -4.64
C ALA A 568 -22.82 11.71 -3.42
N TYR A 569 -21.60 11.53 -2.89
CA TYR A 569 -21.10 12.32 -1.77
C TYR A 569 -20.95 13.80 -2.15
N TRP A 570 -20.44 14.10 -3.35
CA TRP A 570 -20.29 15.47 -3.84
C TRP A 570 -21.63 16.20 -3.93
N VAL A 571 -22.63 15.56 -4.54
CA VAL A 571 -23.98 16.10 -4.68
C VAL A 571 -24.66 16.24 -3.32
N ALA A 572 -24.53 15.25 -2.43
CA ALA A 572 -25.16 15.29 -1.11
C ALA A 572 -24.53 16.34 -0.17
N ARG A 573 -23.20 16.43 -0.14
CA ARG A 573 -22.47 17.20 0.89
C ARG A 573 -21.23 17.93 0.38
N GLY A 574 -20.44 17.29 -0.48
CA GLY A 574 -19.12 17.78 -0.89
C GLY A 574 -19.14 19.20 -1.46
N HIS A 575 -20.11 19.51 -2.34
CA HIS A 575 -20.23 20.84 -2.95
C HIS A 575 -20.48 21.99 -1.95
N ARG A 576 -20.98 21.68 -0.74
CA ARG A 576 -21.25 22.68 0.32
C ARG A 576 -20.11 22.78 1.32
N THR A 577 -19.43 21.67 1.59
CA THR A 577 -18.47 21.58 2.70
C THR A 577 -17.03 21.71 2.29
N PHE A 578 -16.65 21.21 1.10
CA PHE A 578 -15.27 21.18 0.66
C PHE A 578 -14.78 22.58 0.33
N ARG A 579 -13.74 23.02 1.04
CA ARG A 579 -13.12 24.34 0.87
C ARG A 579 -11.63 24.25 1.16
N ILE A 580 -10.83 24.70 0.22
CA ILE A 580 -9.37 24.71 0.34
C ILE A 580 -8.94 26.03 0.95
N GLN A 581 -8.13 25.97 2.01
CA GLN A 581 -7.84 27.14 2.85
C GLN A 581 -6.97 28.22 2.17
N GLY A 582 -6.47 27.99 0.95
CA GLY A 582 -5.66 28.93 0.15
C GLY A 582 -6.33 29.48 -1.12
N GLY A 583 -7.64 29.28 -1.30
CA GLY A 583 -8.39 29.78 -2.47
C GLY A 583 -9.46 30.78 -2.06
N GLU A 584 -9.06 31.97 -1.61
CA GLU A 584 -9.91 33.12 -1.23
C GLU A 584 -11.19 32.81 -0.43
N SER A 585 -11.17 33.14 0.87
CA SER A 585 -12.32 33.83 1.46
C SER A 585 -12.14 35.32 1.15
N GLU A 586 -13.12 35.92 0.48
CA GLU A 586 -13.21 37.37 0.28
C GLU A 586 -13.08 38.10 1.62
N GLY A 587 -12.16 39.07 1.70
CA GLY A 587 -12.04 39.97 2.86
C GLY A 587 -10.63 40.39 3.23
N GLY A 588 -9.79 40.83 2.29
CA GLY A 588 -8.49 41.44 2.61
C GLY A 588 -7.51 41.40 1.44
N LYS A 589 -7.09 42.56 0.96
CA LYS A 589 -6.24 42.74 -0.22
C LYS A 589 -4.89 42.03 -0.07
N THR A 590 -4.64 41.00 -0.89
CA THR A 590 -3.28 40.65 -1.31
C THR A 590 -3.31 40.33 -2.80
N ILE A 591 -2.77 41.25 -3.59
CA ILE A 591 -2.75 41.20 -5.05
C ILE A 591 -1.71 40.16 -5.47
N VAL A 592 -2.16 38.92 -5.71
CA VAL A 592 -1.56 38.11 -6.77
C VAL A 592 -2.40 38.37 -8.00
N ASN A 593 -1.87 39.10 -8.97
CA ASN A 593 -2.54 39.45 -10.23
C ASN A 593 -3.04 38.18 -10.96
N ARG A 594 -4.26 37.72 -10.65
CA ARG A 594 -5.03 36.81 -11.50
C ARG A 594 -5.59 37.65 -12.63
N GLN A 595 -5.06 37.48 -13.83
CA GLN A 595 -5.70 38.05 -15.01
C GLN A 595 -7.13 37.49 -15.16
N PRO A 596 -8.12 38.34 -15.50
CA PRO A 596 -9.49 37.91 -15.69
C PRO A 596 -9.61 36.94 -16.86
N HIS A 597 -10.31 35.83 -16.64
CA HIS A 597 -10.59 34.84 -17.69
C HIS A 597 -11.69 35.36 -18.64
N PRO A 598 -11.60 35.10 -19.95
CA PRO A 598 -12.78 35.12 -20.80
C PRO A 598 -13.72 33.96 -20.42
N PRO A 599 -15.03 34.11 -20.61
CA PRO A 599 -15.97 33.02 -20.42
C PRO A 599 -15.61 31.86 -21.35
N PHE A 600 -15.81 30.62 -20.87
CA PHE A 600 -15.73 29.41 -21.68
C PHE A 600 -16.82 29.47 -22.77
N GLY A 601 -16.49 30.14 -23.88
CA GLY A 601 -17.24 30.11 -25.12
C GLY A 601 -16.82 28.88 -25.91
N PHE A 602 -17.81 28.09 -26.31
CA PHE A 602 -17.66 26.99 -27.25
C PHE A 602 -16.91 27.41 -28.52
N PHE A 603 -16.17 26.45 -29.08
CA PHE A 603 -15.33 26.55 -30.29
C PHE A 603 -15.96 27.36 -31.43
N THR A 604 -15.50 28.60 -31.63
CA THR A 604 -15.36 29.20 -32.96
C THR A 604 -14.34 30.34 -32.89
N HIS A 605 -13.34 30.31 -33.79
CA HIS A 605 -12.35 31.36 -34.06
C HIS A 605 -11.16 31.54 -33.11
N LEU A 606 -10.19 30.62 -33.14
CA LEU A 606 -8.76 30.97 -33.06
C LEU A 606 -7.91 30.03 -33.94
N ARG A 607 -6.97 30.59 -34.69
CA ARG A 607 -6.08 29.90 -35.66
C ARG A 607 -5.33 28.71 -35.02
N PRO A 608 -5.13 27.58 -35.74
CA PRO A 608 -4.61 26.37 -35.12
C PRO A 608 -3.09 26.40 -35.00
N SER A 609 -2.56 26.24 -33.78
CA SER A 609 -1.20 25.72 -33.56
C SER A 609 -1.26 24.20 -33.35
N ARG A 610 -0.19 23.48 -33.74
CA ARG A 610 -0.09 22.00 -33.71
C ARG A 610 -0.38 21.38 -32.32
N SER A 611 -0.27 22.14 -31.22
CA SER A 611 -0.51 21.68 -29.85
C SER A 611 -2.00 21.43 -29.53
N ASN A 612 -2.93 22.11 -30.21
CA ASN A 612 -4.37 22.00 -29.92
C ASN A 612 -5.01 20.70 -30.43
N ARG A 613 -4.39 19.98 -31.38
CA ARG A 613 -4.94 18.73 -31.90
C ARG A 613 -4.85 17.58 -30.88
N LEU A 614 -3.80 17.55 -30.07
CA LEU A 614 -3.65 16.59 -28.97
C LEU A 614 -4.60 16.88 -27.80
N LEU A 615 -4.84 18.16 -27.51
CA LEU A 615 -5.76 18.59 -26.45
C LEU A 615 -7.24 18.39 -26.82
N GLN A 616 -7.60 18.60 -28.10
CA GLN A 616 -8.91 18.22 -28.64
C GLN A 616 -9.10 16.70 -28.60
N ALA A 617 -8.08 15.91 -28.97
CA ALA A 617 -8.13 14.46 -28.83
C ALA A 617 -8.31 14.02 -27.38
N PHE A 618 -7.74 14.75 -26.40
CA PHE A 618 -7.89 14.47 -24.97
C PHE A 618 -9.28 14.83 -24.42
N THR A 619 -9.85 15.96 -24.84
CA THR A 619 -11.20 16.38 -24.42
C THR A 619 -12.27 15.48 -25.04
N LEU A 620 -12.06 15.08 -26.31
CA LEU A 620 -12.83 14.03 -26.99
C LEU A 620 -12.62 12.68 -26.31
N SER A 621 -11.40 12.32 -25.88
CA SER A 621 -11.15 11.06 -25.15
C SER A 621 -11.83 11.02 -23.78
N PHE A 622 -11.99 12.16 -23.10
CA PHE A 622 -12.69 12.23 -21.80
C PHE A 622 -14.23 12.15 -21.95
N THR A 623 -14.78 12.64 -23.06
CA THR A 623 -16.19 12.41 -23.43
C THR A 623 -16.40 11.02 -24.04
N GLN A 624 -15.37 10.45 -24.66
CA GLN A 624 -15.36 9.11 -25.24
C GLN A 624 -15.11 8.02 -24.20
N THR A 625 -14.42 8.28 -23.07
CA THR A 625 -14.43 7.41 -21.89
C THR A 625 -15.80 7.41 -21.22
N HIS A 626 -16.49 8.57 -21.19
CA HIS A 626 -17.90 8.63 -20.81
C HIS A 626 -18.77 7.77 -21.74
N SER A 627 -18.47 7.72 -23.04
CA SER A 627 -19.18 6.93 -24.05
C SER A 627 -18.79 5.43 -24.08
N LEU A 628 -17.55 5.09 -23.73
CA LEU A 628 -17.05 3.72 -23.58
C LEU A 628 -17.58 3.07 -22.29
N LEU A 629 -17.78 3.86 -21.23
CA LEU A 629 -18.56 3.46 -20.06
C LEU A 629 -19.99 3.08 -20.45
N TYR A 630 -20.61 3.77 -21.43
CA TYR A 630 -21.92 3.40 -21.99
C TYR A 630 -21.88 2.15 -22.90
N LEU A 631 -20.78 1.90 -23.61
CA LEU A 631 -20.61 0.71 -24.45
C LEU A 631 -20.36 -0.59 -23.63
N CYS A 632 -19.92 -0.48 -22.38
CA CYS A 632 -19.86 -1.62 -21.44
C CYS A 632 -21.22 -1.93 -20.76
N ILE A 633 -22.22 -1.05 -20.86
CA ILE A 633 -23.52 -1.23 -20.21
C ILE A 633 -24.30 -2.46 -20.74
N PRO A 634 -24.29 -2.86 -22.03
CA PRO A 634 -25.09 -4.00 -22.47
C PRO A 634 -24.63 -5.34 -21.86
N SER A 635 -23.31 -5.54 -21.70
CA SER A 635 -22.74 -6.74 -21.07
C SER A 635 -23.00 -6.76 -19.55
N ILE A 636 -22.96 -5.58 -18.93
CA ILE A 636 -23.26 -5.38 -17.50
C ILE A 636 -24.76 -5.48 -17.21
N ARG A 637 -25.66 -5.06 -18.11
CA ARG A 637 -27.12 -5.06 -17.91
C ARG A 637 -27.73 -6.47 -17.94
N SER A 638 -27.08 -7.41 -18.61
CA SER A 638 -27.46 -8.83 -18.62
C SER A 638 -27.11 -9.52 -17.28
N LYS A 639 -25.93 -9.21 -16.71
CA LYS A 639 -25.46 -9.83 -15.45
C LYS A 639 -25.85 -9.07 -14.17
N MET A 640 -26.10 -7.75 -14.22
CA MET A 640 -26.54 -6.96 -13.06
C MET A 640 -28.00 -7.16 -12.68
N LYS A 641 -28.88 -7.64 -13.58
CA LYS A 641 -30.28 -7.94 -13.19
C LYS A 641 -30.37 -8.98 -12.08
N SER A 642 -29.33 -9.82 -11.91
CA SER A 642 -29.24 -10.76 -10.79
C SER A 642 -28.63 -10.14 -9.52
N PHE A 643 -27.89 -9.04 -9.63
CA PHE A 643 -27.16 -8.41 -8.51
C PHE A 643 -27.91 -7.21 -7.90
N THR A 644 -28.67 -6.46 -8.71
CA THR A 644 -29.48 -5.32 -8.23
C THR A 644 -30.64 -5.79 -7.35
N SER A 645 -31.19 -6.99 -7.58
CA SER A 645 -32.21 -7.57 -6.68
C SER A 645 -31.66 -8.02 -5.32
N ILE A 646 -30.35 -8.23 -5.19
CA ILE A 646 -29.71 -8.63 -3.92
C ILE A 646 -29.35 -7.39 -3.07
N ILE A 647 -28.96 -6.28 -3.70
CA ILE A 647 -28.53 -5.06 -3.02
C ILE A 647 -29.72 -4.18 -2.60
N VAL A 648 -30.84 -4.21 -3.33
CA VAL A 648 -32.06 -3.48 -2.94
C VAL A 648 -32.85 -4.19 -1.82
N PHE A 649 -32.58 -5.49 -1.57
CA PHE A 649 -33.22 -6.23 -0.48
C PHE A 649 -32.44 -6.24 0.84
N SER A 650 -31.21 -5.73 0.86
CA SER A 650 -30.32 -5.75 2.05
C SER A 650 -30.27 -4.43 2.84
N ALA A 651 -31.08 -3.43 2.45
CA ALA A 651 -31.17 -2.14 3.14
C ALA A 651 -32.41 -1.97 4.04
N ALA A 652 -33.26 -2.99 4.19
CA ALA A 652 -34.44 -2.92 5.06
C ALA A 652 -34.71 -4.26 5.74
N LEU A 653 -34.07 -4.51 6.90
CA LEU A 653 -34.60 -5.24 8.07
C LEU A 653 -33.45 -5.68 9.00
N VAL A 654 -33.22 -4.87 10.03
CA VAL A 654 -32.72 -5.35 11.32
C VAL A 654 -33.96 -5.82 12.09
N GLY A 655 -34.07 -7.12 12.37
CA GLY A 655 -35.12 -7.68 13.21
C GLY A 655 -35.48 -9.13 12.84
N PHE A 656 -35.11 -10.06 13.72
CA PHE A 656 -35.58 -11.44 13.90
C PHE A 656 -36.47 -12.07 12.80
N ALA A 657 -36.01 -13.17 12.18
CA ALA A 657 -36.62 -14.50 12.33
C ALA A 657 -36.09 -15.54 11.32
N ALA A 658 -36.01 -16.77 11.84
CA ALA A 658 -36.26 -18.04 11.16
C ALA A 658 -35.29 -18.51 10.06
N ALA A 659 -34.37 -19.39 10.47
CA ALA A 659 -33.79 -20.40 9.61
C ALA A 659 -34.90 -21.17 8.86
N LYS A 660 -34.71 -21.31 7.55
CA LYS A 660 -35.38 -22.32 6.70
C LYS A 660 -34.30 -23.13 5.97
N PRO A 661 -34.61 -24.37 5.60
CA PRO A 661 -33.78 -25.52 5.95
C PRO A 661 -32.55 -25.63 5.05
N ALA A 662 -31.48 -26.14 5.65
CA ALA A 662 -30.33 -26.66 4.94
C ALA A 662 -30.79 -27.67 3.89
N VAL A 663 -30.28 -27.52 2.67
CA VAL A 663 -30.14 -28.65 1.77
C VAL A 663 -29.12 -29.58 2.44
N GLU A 664 -29.56 -30.78 2.83
CA GLU A 664 -28.70 -31.82 3.40
C GLU A 664 -27.53 -32.11 2.45
N THR A 665 -26.34 -31.62 2.75
CA THR A 665 -25.11 -32.30 2.35
C THR A 665 -24.97 -33.52 3.25
N ARG A 666 -25.48 -34.67 2.77
CA ARG A 666 -25.14 -35.98 3.36
C ARG A 666 -23.65 -36.22 3.12
N ASP A 667 -22.82 -35.81 4.08
CA ASP A 667 -21.38 -36.10 4.13
C ASP A 667 -21.06 -37.56 4.52
N SER A 668 -22.01 -38.48 4.32
CA SER A 668 -21.77 -39.91 4.49
C SER A 668 -22.55 -40.70 3.46
N CYS A 669 -21.83 -41.45 2.63
CA CYS A 669 -22.43 -42.51 1.83
C CYS A 669 -23.03 -43.59 2.78
N ASN A 670 -24.05 -44.32 2.33
CA ASN A 670 -24.62 -45.43 3.11
C ASN A 670 -23.56 -46.50 3.42
N SER A 671 -23.79 -47.36 4.41
CA SER A 671 -22.82 -48.36 4.91
C SER A 671 -22.22 -49.29 3.84
N ASN A 672 -22.84 -49.40 2.66
CA ASN A 672 -22.40 -50.25 1.55
C ASN A 672 -21.86 -49.45 0.34
N GLN A 673 -21.62 -48.15 0.51
CA GLN A 673 -21.24 -47.21 -0.56
C GLN A 673 -19.91 -46.51 -0.27
N PHE A 674 -19.10 -46.33 -1.32
CA PHE A 674 -17.78 -45.69 -1.26
C PHE A 674 -17.80 -44.32 -1.97
N TRP A 675 -17.23 -43.29 -1.34
CA TRP A 675 -17.15 -41.94 -1.92
C TRP A 675 -15.98 -41.81 -2.90
N TYR A 676 -16.27 -41.54 -4.18
CA TYR A 676 -15.24 -41.34 -5.20
C TYR A 676 -15.02 -39.85 -5.50
N ALA A 677 -14.00 -39.27 -4.85
CA ALA A 677 -13.73 -37.82 -4.88
C ALA A 677 -13.52 -37.24 -6.30
N LYS A 678 -13.04 -38.05 -7.25
CA LYS A 678 -12.74 -37.57 -8.61
C LYS A 678 -13.99 -37.43 -9.50
N LEU A 679 -15.10 -38.10 -9.17
CA LEU A 679 -16.39 -37.96 -9.88
C LEU A 679 -17.50 -37.36 -9.00
N GLY A 680 -17.26 -37.17 -7.70
CA GLY A 680 -18.22 -36.56 -6.78
C GLY A 680 -19.49 -37.39 -6.56
N CYS A 681 -19.38 -38.73 -6.56
CA CYS A 681 -20.52 -39.63 -6.34
C CYS A 681 -20.18 -40.82 -5.44
N CYS A 682 -21.22 -41.39 -4.79
CA CYS A 682 -21.14 -42.63 -4.02
C CYS A 682 -21.32 -43.83 -4.96
N LEU A 683 -20.38 -44.77 -4.94
CA LEU A 683 -20.44 -46.03 -5.70
C LEU A 683 -20.85 -47.18 -4.78
N ASP A 684 -21.79 -48.00 -5.21
CA ASP A 684 -22.14 -49.23 -4.50
C ASP A 684 -20.94 -50.19 -4.60
N HIS A 685 -20.30 -50.42 -3.44
CA HIS A 685 -19.16 -51.28 -3.21
C HIS A 685 -17.79 -50.88 -3.83
N GLY A 686 -16.77 -50.76 -2.97
CA GLY A 686 -15.42 -50.31 -3.32
C GLY A 686 -14.61 -51.32 -4.14
N GLY A 687 -13.92 -50.82 -5.16
CA GLY A 687 -12.95 -51.56 -5.97
C GLY A 687 -11.49 -51.24 -5.58
N PRO A 688 -10.50 -52.01 -6.09
CA PRO A 688 -9.08 -51.86 -5.75
C PRO A 688 -8.51 -50.48 -6.14
N GLN A 689 -7.50 -50.01 -5.39
CA GLN A 689 -6.93 -48.65 -5.48
C GLN A 689 -6.28 -48.30 -6.84
N THR A 690 -6.13 -49.25 -7.75
CA THR A 690 -5.58 -49.05 -9.09
C THR A 690 -6.44 -49.76 -10.15
N PRO A 691 -7.40 -49.06 -10.79
CA PRO A 691 -8.22 -49.68 -11.84
C PRO A 691 -7.41 -49.87 -13.14
N PRO A 692 -7.47 -51.04 -13.79
CA PRO A 692 -6.91 -51.22 -15.14
C PRO A 692 -7.72 -50.44 -16.19
N THR A 693 -7.07 -50.02 -17.26
CA THR A 693 -7.67 -49.27 -18.38
C THR A 693 -8.78 -50.08 -19.06
N PRO A 694 -9.99 -49.53 -19.24
CA PRO A 694 -11.09 -50.28 -19.83
C PRO A 694 -10.88 -50.50 -21.34
N PRO A 695 -10.99 -51.73 -21.86
CA PRO A 695 -11.03 -51.97 -23.31
C PRO A 695 -12.36 -51.51 -23.90
N ARG A 696 -12.34 -51.03 -25.15
CA ARG A 696 -13.50 -50.49 -25.88
C ARG A 696 -14.48 -51.56 -26.44
N SER A 697 -14.43 -52.81 -25.99
CA SER A 697 -15.33 -53.88 -26.47
C SER A 697 -16.12 -54.53 -25.32
N ARG A 698 -17.24 -55.20 -25.67
CA ARG A 698 -18.15 -55.87 -24.71
C ARG A 698 -17.54 -57.12 -24.04
N ASP A 699 -16.27 -57.42 -24.29
CA ASP A 699 -15.58 -58.58 -23.71
C ASP A 699 -14.83 -58.18 -22.43
N CYS A 700 -15.43 -58.50 -21.28
CA CYS A 700 -14.77 -58.33 -19.99
C CYS A 700 -13.71 -59.43 -19.75
N PRO A 701 -12.63 -59.14 -19.01
CA PRO A 701 -11.65 -60.15 -18.60
C PRO A 701 -12.33 -61.32 -17.89
N LYS A 702 -11.95 -62.54 -18.26
CA LYS A 702 -12.46 -63.75 -17.60
C LYS A 702 -11.86 -63.86 -16.20
N ASP A 703 -12.72 -64.29 -15.28
CA ASP A 703 -12.56 -64.43 -13.84
C ASP A 703 -12.77 -63.15 -13.03
N ASN A 704 -13.88 -63.16 -12.28
CA ASN A 704 -14.36 -62.17 -11.33
C ASN A 704 -15.00 -60.89 -11.85
N TRP A 705 -15.15 -60.67 -13.18
CA TRP A 705 -15.78 -59.47 -13.74
C TRP A 705 -16.96 -59.82 -14.67
N TYR A 706 -18.03 -59.00 -14.67
CA TYR A 706 -19.18 -59.14 -15.57
C TYR A 706 -19.58 -57.79 -16.19
N TRP A 707 -20.16 -57.80 -17.39
CA TRP A 707 -20.63 -56.58 -18.06
C TRP A 707 -21.95 -56.09 -17.47
N ASN A 708 -21.95 -54.87 -16.90
CA ASN A 708 -23.16 -54.25 -16.38
C ASN A 708 -23.81 -53.38 -17.46
N THR A 709 -24.94 -53.85 -18.01
CA THR A 709 -25.70 -53.16 -19.06
C THR A 709 -26.28 -51.81 -18.65
N LYS A 710 -26.46 -51.53 -17.34
CA LYS A 710 -26.96 -50.24 -16.86
C LYS A 710 -25.86 -49.17 -16.77
N GLN A 711 -24.62 -49.58 -16.46
CA GLN A 711 -23.50 -48.67 -16.24
C GLN A 711 -22.53 -48.61 -17.44
N GLY A 712 -22.67 -49.52 -18.40
CA GLY A 712 -21.86 -49.53 -19.62
C GLY A 712 -20.39 -49.89 -19.39
N CYS A 713 -20.06 -50.62 -18.32
CA CYS A 713 -18.71 -51.03 -17.95
C CYS A 713 -18.69 -52.41 -17.25
N CYS A 714 -17.50 -53.00 -17.11
CA CYS A 714 -17.29 -54.27 -16.40
C CYS A 714 -17.19 -54.05 -14.88
N THR A 715 -17.90 -54.85 -14.08
CA THR A 715 -17.95 -54.78 -12.59
C THR A 715 -17.57 -56.11 -11.92
N PRO A 716 -16.90 -56.10 -10.74
CA PRO A 716 -16.44 -57.32 -10.06
C PRO A 716 -17.55 -58.07 -9.27
N ARG A 717 -17.38 -59.38 -9.02
CA ARG A 717 -18.23 -60.23 -8.13
C ARG A 717 -17.59 -60.32 -6.72
N HIS A 718 -18.33 -60.02 -5.63
CA HIS A 718 -17.84 -59.68 -4.26
C HIS A 718 -17.39 -60.81 -3.29
N GLU A 719 -16.66 -60.45 -2.20
CA GLU A 719 -17.01 -60.70 -0.76
C GLU A 719 -16.15 -59.89 0.30
N ASN A 720 -16.82 -59.19 1.24
CA ASN A 720 -16.50 -58.64 2.60
C ASN A 720 -15.28 -57.72 2.95
N PRO A 721 -15.50 -56.49 3.51
CA PRO A 721 -14.48 -55.69 4.22
C PRO A 721 -14.59 -55.71 5.78
N PRO A 722 -13.51 -55.47 6.55
CA PRO A 722 -13.50 -55.49 8.03
C PRO A 722 -13.99 -54.17 8.69
N GLU A 723 -14.47 -54.27 9.94
CA GLU A 723 -15.07 -53.19 10.76
C GLU A 723 -14.09 -52.07 11.19
N PRO A 724 -14.52 -50.79 11.25
CA PRO A 724 -13.74 -49.69 11.83
C PRO A 724 -14.07 -49.41 13.31
N SER A 725 -13.03 -49.25 14.13
CA SER A 725 -13.09 -48.86 15.55
C SER A 725 -13.19 -47.34 15.75
N CYS A 726 -14.19 -46.86 16.50
CA CYS A 726 -14.34 -45.45 16.91
C CYS A 726 -13.53 -45.09 18.17
N LYS A 727 -12.97 -43.86 18.22
CA LYS A 727 -12.65 -43.15 19.47
C LYS A 727 -13.05 -41.67 19.44
N LEU A 728 -14.16 -41.42 20.16
CA LEU A 728 -14.48 -40.34 21.10
C LEU A 728 -14.27 -38.85 20.74
N LEU A 729 -15.39 -38.20 20.43
CA LEU A 729 -15.61 -36.75 20.49
C LEU A 729 -16.15 -36.39 21.89
N ILE A 730 -15.47 -35.53 22.65
CA ILE A 730 -16.01 -34.94 23.88
C ILE A 730 -16.53 -33.54 23.57
N LEU A 731 -17.80 -33.33 23.90
CA LEU A 731 -18.61 -32.14 23.68
C LEU A 731 -19.01 -31.61 25.07
N MET A 732 -18.70 -30.36 25.40
CA MET A 732 -19.39 -29.48 26.37
C MET A 732 -18.61 -28.16 26.46
N ARG A 733 -19.16 -26.96 26.59
CA ARG A 733 -20.51 -26.37 26.42
C ARG A 733 -20.29 -24.84 26.51
N THR A 734 -21.14 -24.10 25.82
CA THR A 734 -21.37 -22.65 25.87
C THR A 734 -21.41 -22.02 27.27
N CYS A 735 -20.87 -20.80 27.40
CA CYS A 735 -21.37 -19.82 28.36
C CYS A 735 -21.45 -18.44 27.68
N THR A 736 -22.70 -17.98 27.52
CA THR A 736 -23.10 -16.68 26.97
C THR A 736 -23.28 -15.72 28.14
N ILE A 737 -22.61 -14.57 28.15
CA ILE A 737 -23.04 -13.41 28.95
C ILE A 737 -23.05 -12.19 28.03
N ALA A 738 -24.20 -11.53 28.00
CA ALA A 738 -24.55 -10.40 27.16
C ALA A 738 -24.49 -9.08 27.96
N VAL A 739 -23.79 -8.10 27.36
CA VAL A 739 -24.10 -6.66 27.17
C VAL A 739 -24.33 -5.71 28.38
N VAL A 740 -23.74 -4.52 28.22
CA VAL A 740 -24.16 -3.14 28.60
C VAL A 740 -23.34 -2.50 29.73
N ALA A 741 -22.51 -1.51 29.38
CA ALA A 741 -22.69 -0.08 29.73
C ALA A 741 -21.37 0.71 29.55
N LEU A 742 -21.43 1.75 28.73
CA LEU A 742 -20.58 2.97 28.77
C LEU A 742 -20.74 3.66 30.14
N PRO A 743 -19.75 4.47 30.60
CA PRO A 743 -19.36 5.74 29.96
C PRO A 743 -18.02 5.72 29.22
#